data_AF-F4QAF7-F1
#
_entry.id   AF-F4QAF7-F1
#
_cell.length_a   1.000
_cell.length_b   1.000
_cell.length_c   1.000
_cell.angle_alpha   90.00
_cell.angle_beta   90.00
_cell.angle_gamma   90.00
#
_symmetry.space_group_name_H-M   'P 1'
#
loop_
_entity.id
_entity.type
_entity.pdbx_description
1 polymer ?
#
loop_
_entity_poly.entity_id
_entity_poly.type
_entity_poly.pdbx_seq_one_letter_code
_entity_poly.pdbx_strand_id
1 'polypeptide(L)'
;MKKFGGGVLLVLNALLAMIIIFAPSQILSLATTNVLYVDPSNVNACTIKVTDCGTSVKPFTTIGDAIAAAMQGSTSELSTNYNWVVLVNPVQSYVGTQNIGINVQLAKGSSIELRSMTATTVTIDCQGSGYFMNIRSTSHFKMNNFLVKNCNANIGGAMSIVQSSATLTNCNFLNNVASIGGAIYIDSCKSVIISATKFDSNQASERGAAFDVINSPTVELFNVEFANVDKTFSCRQSSVVADTIVSKTTATAMCDDQCSFSKGRTVICHRTFDNIIGDTPIESPFCLPSRNSAQCGTSCQSTTDSCLSCDACPCFMSGAFVTTAVGSCTKSRLVTPTINFDDLLSGFTDKVTIDIVAYVKVPKSGYYSYSTHSTHLGLSLQMDSRTMLISTYQRELWSSNRTIYLEQKHPHALSFRLTSPATFVALKRSFSFSFDNGQGIEMFYSRSICGDGIFHKDMTDCDHDKHIVPASGNIVCGDNICNEDNPNDCFQDCYSHITPICDARKVPKNHIAPGFITQDDTLGAIIDNQMIWHLPGSEHMTTAIDIVSGEHAQKPIFYFGYCSDSDINLVQDVYRGSVYELPKELAGKMLPQCSFDTSTTTHSSVTEMKESKTKKSMSSYSGSIGGSYDGVGAEVNAAYSKDQSITQTNSKSDSSTSTIFVTEIACNVSTVELVEIVFHPTFLKDVKKCKSVNDMVGVIEKYGTHYIKSGVLGGKLTQSTITSEVMTSSEQEADWSESSKRSMGASIKTPVLQGGASNSDTSDSTLSGKQQDEKMAKSERTSIVTLGGSPGSYAPGSSSQGEMFQKWASSIDLNPAVISQDLYPIRDIIPSTWMTSVVGKNVQSLWKDAETIYYDRNSFTENPGRQEFQYMLLMHTASSTTKFLPPTITIKWTDVKNKPKESKIDLYYQRRDEEDTLSPPYMMDFNYVVPATESAKDTCWNIETNFGHEKIADTYQRYCQYSRKSILSPLRFDFVLDADFLTSTTRPVITVTGIPSTMDPAFSIVRFESSEGIVFDKNGGYKPFATTYVTTAIHHLFGPSVENAVTFQLTKYATGTKTYLRNVISDLYTPQEYSTITDRLYIKYTNPSGTETALGHHSFNWEVNKEQKFVYGYFSHPYTTGTPTYRYSIQYQIGSTTRVDWALSMEPQPSISSWKRKALYHHTAMNHYQSLPPLSLTTSHLNMKMEPMDPTRFDWLYTRNYVSESVNGPAI
;
A
#
# COMPACT_ATOMS: atom_id res chain seq x y z
N MET A 1 -17.91 20.75 -59.63
CA MET A 1 -18.01 19.61 -58.70
C MET A 1 -16.92 18.63 -59.09
N LYS A 2 -15.64 18.68 -58.66
CA LYS A 2 -14.96 18.92 -57.37
C LYS A 2 -15.11 17.76 -56.34
N LYS A 3 -13.96 17.10 -56.11
CA LYS A 3 -13.53 16.23 -55.00
C LYS A 3 -14.09 14.80 -54.95
N PHE A 4 -13.28 13.81 -55.33
CA PHE A 4 -12.88 12.64 -54.52
C PHE A 4 -11.96 11.74 -55.39
N GLY A 5 -10.64 11.81 -55.18
CA GLY A 5 -9.67 11.05 -55.99
C GLY A 5 -8.20 11.28 -55.61
N GLY A 6 -7.90 11.50 -54.32
CA GLY A 6 -6.54 11.80 -53.86
C GLY A 6 -6.07 11.05 -52.61
N GLY A 7 -6.89 10.16 -52.03
CA GLY A 7 -6.58 9.50 -50.75
C GLY A 7 -5.66 8.28 -50.84
N VAL A 8 -5.50 7.68 -52.04
CA VAL A 8 -4.77 6.40 -52.19
C VAL A 8 -3.27 6.63 -52.47
N LEU A 9 -2.87 7.82 -52.94
CA LEU A 9 -1.48 8.10 -53.32
C LEU A 9 -0.60 8.68 -52.19
N LEU A 10 -1.21 9.16 -51.10
CA LEU A 10 -0.48 9.72 -49.94
C LEU A 10 -0.20 8.65 -48.86
N VAL A 11 -1.04 7.61 -48.76
CA VAL A 11 -0.81 6.47 -47.87
C VAL A 11 0.35 5.59 -48.38
N LEU A 12 0.52 5.48 -49.71
CA LEU A 12 1.64 4.74 -50.31
C LEU A 12 3.00 5.44 -50.13
N ASN A 13 3.03 6.78 -50.10
CA ASN A 13 4.26 7.55 -49.88
C ASN A 13 4.61 7.71 -48.39
N ALA A 14 3.63 7.65 -47.48
CA ALA A 14 3.87 7.63 -46.03
C ALA A 14 4.39 6.27 -45.55
N LEU A 15 3.95 5.16 -46.16
CA LEU A 15 4.51 3.82 -45.89
C LEU A 15 5.98 3.69 -46.35
N LEU A 16 6.40 4.44 -47.37
CA LEU A 16 7.77 4.40 -47.89
C LEU A 16 8.76 5.24 -47.05
N ALA A 17 8.28 6.25 -46.32
CA ALA A 17 9.12 7.14 -45.52
C ALA A 17 9.33 6.68 -44.07
N MET A 18 8.45 5.83 -43.51
CA MET A 18 8.57 5.33 -42.12
C MET A 18 9.49 4.10 -41.95
N ILE A 19 10.07 3.57 -43.02
CA ILE A 19 11.06 2.46 -42.95
C ILE A 19 12.48 2.98 -42.69
N ILE A 20 12.69 4.31 -42.69
CA ILE A 20 14.00 4.92 -42.44
C ILE A 20 13.88 5.80 -41.18
N ILE A 21 14.62 5.44 -40.13
CA ILE A 21 15.04 6.21 -38.93
C ILE A 21 14.80 5.42 -37.61
N PHE A 22 15.93 4.99 -37.02
CA PHE A 22 16.18 4.30 -35.74
C PHE A 22 16.07 2.76 -35.66
N ALA A 23 16.95 2.08 -36.43
CA ALA A 23 17.76 1.00 -35.88
C ALA A 23 19.03 1.61 -35.23
N PRO A 24 19.55 1.08 -34.10
CA PRO A 24 20.82 1.52 -33.56
C PRO A 24 21.95 1.11 -34.52
N SER A 25 22.74 2.10 -34.93
CA SER A 25 24.02 2.00 -35.64
C SER A 25 24.40 0.62 -36.21
N GLN A 26 23.84 0.26 -37.36
CA GLN A 26 24.53 -0.59 -38.32
C GLN A 26 24.52 0.18 -39.63
N ILE A 27 25.70 0.55 -40.10
CA ILE A 27 25.88 1.10 -41.45
C ILE A 27 25.28 0.04 -42.39
N LEU A 28 24.09 0.31 -42.97
CA LEU A 28 23.58 -0.49 -44.08
C LEU A 28 24.52 -0.22 -45.25
N SER A 29 25.53 -1.08 -45.42
CA SER A 29 26.18 -1.20 -46.70
C SER A 29 25.12 -1.76 -47.66
N LEU A 30 24.69 -0.96 -48.63
CA LEU A 30 23.90 -1.45 -49.77
C LEU A 30 24.69 -2.62 -50.38
N ALA A 31 24.23 -3.85 -50.16
CA ALA A 31 24.83 -5.02 -50.79
C ALA A 31 24.55 -4.92 -52.30
N THR A 32 25.56 -4.61 -53.09
CA THR A 32 25.46 -4.61 -54.55
C THR A 32 25.30 -6.05 -55.02
N THR A 33 24.16 -6.38 -55.61
CA THR A 33 23.93 -7.70 -56.23
C THR A 33 24.68 -7.75 -57.55
N ASN A 34 25.73 -8.58 -57.62
CA ASN A 34 26.54 -8.76 -58.82
C ASN A 34 26.13 -10.05 -59.53
N VAL A 35 25.77 -9.97 -60.81
CA VAL A 35 25.31 -11.10 -61.60
C VAL A 35 26.42 -11.54 -62.56
N LEU A 36 26.75 -12.82 -62.55
CA LEU A 36 27.70 -13.44 -63.47
C LEU A 36 26.99 -14.50 -64.32
N TYR A 37 27.34 -14.61 -65.59
CA TYR A 37 26.77 -15.60 -66.51
C TYR A 37 27.80 -16.66 -66.88
N VAL A 38 27.37 -17.93 -66.92
CA VAL A 38 28.14 -19.08 -67.39
C VAL A 38 27.38 -19.73 -68.55
N ASP A 39 27.97 -19.73 -69.73
CA ASP A 39 27.39 -20.33 -70.92
C ASP A 39 28.50 -20.73 -71.91
N PRO A 40 28.96 -22.00 -71.88
CA PRO A 40 29.98 -22.48 -72.80
C PRO A 40 29.47 -22.62 -74.24
N SER A 41 28.16 -22.54 -74.48
CA SER A 41 27.58 -22.58 -75.84
C SER A 41 27.57 -21.21 -76.53
N ASN A 42 27.83 -20.13 -75.79
CA ASN A 42 27.90 -18.79 -76.34
C ASN A 42 29.19 -18.60 -77.15
N VAL A 43 29.07 -18.15 -78.40
CA VAL A 43 30.20 -17.92 -79.31
C VAL A 43 31.19 -16.86 -78.80
N ASN A 44 30.75 -15.98 -77.90
CA ASN A 44 31.57 -14.95 -77.27
C ASN A 44 32.02 -15.32 -75.83
N ALA A 45 31.87 -16.58 -75.42
CA ALA A 45 32.22 -17.02 -74.08
C ALA A 45 33.72 -16.88 -73.80
N CYS A 46 34.06 -16.38 -72.61
CA CYS A 46 35.44 -16.16 -72.21
C CYS A 46 36.15 -17.46 -71.84
N THR A 47 37.31 -17.69 -72.43
CA THR A 47 38.22 -18.81 -72.14
C THR A 47 39.39 -18.42 -71.21
N ILE A 48 39.57 -17.12 -70.90
CA ILE A 48 40.63 -16.60 -70.01
C ILE A 48 40.05 -15.48 -69.11
N LYS A 49 40.59 -15.32 -67.90
CA LYS A 49 40.27 -14.24 -66.93
C LYS A 49 40.55 -12.85 -67.51
N VAL A 50 39.61 -12.27 -68.24
CA VAL A 50 39.64 -10.88 -68.71
C VAL A 50 38.67 -10.03 -67.90
N THR A 51 39.00 -8.75 -67.66
CA THR A 51 38.24 -7.80 -66.82
C THR A 51 36.80 -7.52 -67.28
N ASP A 52 36.42 -7.91 -68.51
CA ASP A 52 35.09 -7.69 -69.10
C ASP A 52 34.24 -8.99 -69.24
N CYS A 53 34.65 -10.07 -68.56
CA CYS A 53 33.99 -11.38 -68.62
C CYS A 53 32.94 -11.56 -67.51
N GLY A 54 31.93 -12.40 -67.79
CA GLY A 54 30.84 -12.70 -66.85
C GLY A 54 29.56 -11.91 -67.08
N THR A 55 29.46 -11.16 -68.17
CA THR A 55 28.20 -10.49 -68.58
C THR A 55 27.32 -11.43 -69.40
N SER A 56 26.05 -11.09 -69.60
CA SER A 56 25.13 -11.88 -70.44
C SER A 56 25.58 -11.97 -71.91
N VAL A 57 26.40 -11.02 -72.37
CA VAL A 57 26.93 -10.96 -73.74
C VAL A 57 28.27 -11.72 -73.87
N LYS A 58 29.09 -11.70 -72.82
CA LYS A 58 30.39 -12.39 -72.72
C LYS A 58 30.45 -13.26 -71.45
N PRO A 59 29.71 -14.38 -71.41
CA PRO A 59 29.64 -15.24 -70.24
C PRO A 59 30.94 -16.02 -70.04
N PHE A 60 31.15 -16.55 -68.84
CA PHE A 60 32.22 -17.51 -68.58
C PHE A 60 31.93 -18.86 -69.25
N THR A 61 32.97 -19.58 -69.64
CA THR A 61 32.84 -20.96 -70.16
C THR A 61 32.72 -22.01 -69.04
N THR A 62 33.17 -21.69 -67.83
CA THR A 62 33.20 -22.62 -66.70
C THR A 62 32.59 -22.01 -65.43
N ILE A 63 32.05 -22.85 -64.56
CA ILE A 63 31.50 -22.43 -63.27
C ILE A 63 32.62 -21.97 -62.32
N GLY A 64 33.78 -22.64 -62.37
CA GLY A 64 34.95 -22.29 -61.56
C GLY A 64 35.51 -20.91 -61.88
N ASP A 65 35.52 -20.49 -63.15
CA ASP A 65 35.95 -19.14 -63.52
C ASP A 65 35.01 -18.06 -62.97
N ALA A 66 33.69 -18.29 -63.05
CA ALA A 66 32.70 -17.37 -62.49
C ALA A 66 32.82 -17.25 -60.96
N ILE A 67 33.02 -18.37 -60.27
CA ILE A 67 33.23 -18.38 -58.83
C ILE A 67 34.55 -17.70 -58.46
N ALA A 68 35.63 -17.93 -59.23
CA ALA A 68 36.90 -17.26 -59.02
C ALA A 68 36.78 -15.74 -59.19
N ALA A 69 35.99 -15.27 -60.15
CA ALA A 69 35.68 -13.85 -60.34
C ALA A 69 34.88 -13.28 -59.16
N ALA A 70 33.87 -13.99 -58.67
CA ALA A 70 33.10 -13.60 -57.48
C ALA A 70 33.98 -13.51 -56.22
N MET A 71 34.92 -14.46 -56.04
CA MET A 71 35.88 -14.44 -54.95
C MET A 71 36.85 -13.26 -55.04
N GLN A 72 37.40 -12.97 -56.22
CA GLN A 72 38.27 -11.80 -56.44
C GLN A 72 37.52 -10.48 -56.24
N GLY A 73 36.26 -10.38 -56.65
CA GLY A 73 35.43 -9.19 -56.41
C GLY A 73 35.04 -9.00 -54.94
N SER A 74 35.24 -10.00 -54.09
CA SER A 74 34.90 -9.97 -52.66
C SER A 74 36.08 -9.62 -51.75
N THR A 75 37.30 -9.42 -52.26
CA THR A 75 38.52 -9.16 -51.45
C THR A 75 38.87 -7.68 -51.24
N SER A 76 38.07 -6.72 -51.75
CA SER A 76 38.33 -5.30 -51.50
C SER A 76 38.05 -4.93 -50.03
N GLU A 77 39.04 -4.40 -49.31
CA GLU A 77 39.01 -4.05 -47.86
C GLU A 77 38.02 -2.94 -47.45
N LEU A 78 37.01 -2.63 -48.27
CA LEU A 78 35.95 -1.68 -47.96
C LEU A 78 34.71 -2.44 -47.51
N SER A 79 34.05 -1.92 -46.47
CA SER A 79 32.98 -2.50 -45.65
C SER A 79 31.65 -2.80 -46.38
N THR A 80 31.69 -3.46 -47.52
CA THR A 80 30.51 -3.79 -48.34
C THR A 80 30.29 -5.30 -48.38
N ASN A 81 29.15 -5.75 -47.87
CA ASN A 81 28.69 -7.14 -48.02
C ASN A 81 28.29 -7.37 -49.49
N TYR A 82 28.90 -8.34 -50.18
CA TYR A 82 28.57 -8.64 -51.58
C TYR A 82 27.56 -9.78 -51.70
N ASN A 83 26.60 -9.66 -52.62
CA ASN A 83 25.68 -10.74 -52.98
C ASN A 83 25.89 -11.13 -54.45
N TRP A 84 26.44 -12.32 -54.70
CA TRP A 84 26.76 -12.80 -56.04
C TRP A 84 25.68 -13.75 -56.55
N VAL A 85 25.24 -13.59 -57.79
CA VAL A 85 24.34 -14.54 -58.46
C VAL A 85 25.01 -15.05 -59.73
N VAL A 86 25.32 -16.34 -59.76
CA VAL A 86 25.89 -17.03 -60.93
C VAL A 86 24.77 -17.75 -61.66
N LEU A 87 24.43 -17.23 -62.83
CA LEU A 87 23.43 -17.78 -63.73
C LEU A 87 24.11 -18.75 -64.71
N VAL A 88 23.75 -20.03 -64.63
CA VAL A 88 24.40 -21.10 -65.39
C VAL A 88 23.46 -21.64 -66.47
N ASN A 89 23.88 -21.59 -67.74
CA ASN A 89 23.12 -22.13 -68.86
C ASN A 89 23.15 -23.67 -68.84
N PRO A 90 22.01 -24.38 -68.89
CA PRO A 90 22.01 -25.83 -68.97
C PRO A 90 22.60 -26.34 -70.30
N VAL A 91 23.63 -27.17 -70.21
CA VAL A 91 24.21 -27.93 -71.33
C VAL A 91 24.21 -29.44 -70.99
N GLN A 92 24.65 -30.29 -71.92
CA GLN A 92 24.64 -31.75 -71.73
C GLN A 92 25.33 -32.19 -70.42
N SER A 93 26.52 -31.67 -70.15
CA SER A 93 27.19 -31.79 -68.85
C SER A 93 28.34 -30.79 -68.73
N TYR A 94 28.50 -30.22 -67.54
CA TYR A 94 29.71 -29.52 -67.14
C TYR A 94 30.71 -30.56 -66.60
N VAL A 95 31.84 -30.69 -67.29
CA VAL A 95 32.94 -31.62 -67.00
C VAL A 95 34.27 -30.88 -66.94
N GLY A 96 35.31 -31.55 -66.46
CA GLY A 96 36.68 -31.02 -66.41
C GLY A 96 37.00 -30.21 -65.15
N THR A 97 38.29 -29.99 -64.90
CA THR A 97 38.86 -29.47 -63.63
C THR A 97 38.44 -28.06 -63.24
N GLN A 98 37.81 -27.31 -64.15
CA GLN A 98 37.28 -25.97 -63.86
C GLN A 98 35.78 -25.97 -63.55
N ASN A 99 35.12 -27.13 -63.62
CA ASN A 99 33.72 -27.30 -63.25
C ASN A 99 33.53 -28.22 -62.03
N ILE A 100 34.62 -28.80 -61.52
CA ILE A 100 34.69 -29.68 -60.34
C ILE A 100 35.89 -29.28 -59.48
N GLY A 101 35.90 -29.66 -58.21
CA GLY A 101 36.95 -29.30 -57.25
C GLY A 101 36.93 -27.82 -56.84
N ILE A 102 35.78 -27.16 -56.95
CA ILE A 102 35.67 -25.71 -56.76
C ILE A 102 35.64 -25.38 -55.27
N ASN A 103 36.57 -24.55 -54.80
CA ASN A 103 36.59 -24.07 -53.42
C ASN A 103 35.98 -22.67 -53.34
N VAL A 104 34.95 -22.49 -52.52
CA VAL A 104 34.24 -21.22 -52.32
C VAL A 104 34.56 -20.70 -50.94
N GLN A 105 35.21 -19.53 -50.89
CA GLN A 105 35.46 -18.80 -49.65
C GLN A 105 35.35 -17.29 -49.92
N LEU A 106 34.23 -16.69 -49.52
CA LEU A 106 33.98 -15.26 -49.69
C LEU A 106 34.38 -14.48 -48.42
N ALA A 107 34.53 -13.17 -48.55
CA ALA A 107 34.73 -12.29 -47.40
C ALA A 107 33.54 -12.32 -46.44
N LYS A 108 33.82 -12.04 -45.15
CA LYS A 108 32.83 -12.08 -44.08
C LYS A 108 31.63 -11.18 -44.41
N GLY A 109 30.43 -11.75 -44.39
CA GLY A 109 29.17 -11.06 -44.73
C GLY A 109 28.73 -11.18 -46.19
N SER A 110 29.56 -11.75 -47.07
CA SER A 110 29.21 -11.97 -48.49
C SER A 110 28.52 -13.31 -48.75
N SER A 111 27.65 -13.35 -49.75
CA SER A 111 26.84 -14.51 -50.15
C SER A 111 26.92 -14.77 -51.65
N ILE A 112 26.61 -16.01 -52.05
CA ILE A 112 26.58 -16.42 -53.46
C ILE A 112 25.44 -17.41 -53.74
N GLU A 113 24.76 -17.22 -54.87
CA GLU A 113 23.70 -18.07 -55.39
C GLU A 113 24.11 -18.63 -56.76
N LEU A 114 24.06 -19.95 -56.93
CA LEU A 114 24.14 -20.63 -58.21
C LEU A 114 22.73 -21.00 -58.65
N ARG A 115 22.31 -20.54 -59.83
CA ARG A 115 20.97 -20.78 -60.35
C ARG A 115 21.02 -21.11 -61.83
N SER A 116 20.22 -22.08 -62.25
CA SER A 116 20.00 -22.34 -63.68
C SER A 116 19.40 -21.10 -64.39
N MET A 117 19.86 -20.80 -65.60
CA MET A 117 19.28 -19.73 -66.43
C MET A 117 17.87 -20.04 -66.91
N THR A 118 17.47 -21.31 -66.93
CA THR A 118 16.17 -21.76 -67.42
C THR A 118 15.50 -22.71 -66.43
N ALA A 119 14.28 -23.16 -66.73
CA ALA A 119 13.62 -24.21 -65.95
C ALA A 119 14.32 -25.58 -66.06
N THR A 120 15.24 -25.75 -67.02
CA THR A 120 16.00 -26.99 -67.21
C THR A 120 17.13 -27.11 -66.17
N THR A 121 17.33 -28.31 -65.65
CA THR A 121 18.35 -28.61 -64.64
C THR A 121 19.77 -28.55 -65.23
N VAL A 122 20.69 -27.88 -64.53
CA VAL A 122 22.12 -27.86 -64.89
C VAL A 122 22.79 -29.16 -64.43
N THR A 123 23.44 -29.89 -65.34
CA THR A 123 24.12 -31.16 -65.00
C THR A 123 25.62 -30.97 -64.82
N ILE A 124 26.14 -31.33 -63.63
CA ILE A 124 27.57 -31.43 -63.32
C ILE A 124 27.94 -32.91 -63.25
N ASP A 125 28.95 -33.33 -64.00
CA ASP A 125 29.45 -34.71 -64.02
C ASP A 125 30.94 -34.72 -63.64
N CYS A 126 31.24 -35.27 -62.46
CA CYS A 126 32.61 -35.39 -61.96
C CYS A 126 33.41 -36.54 -62.59
N GLN A 127 32.78 -37.36 -63.43
CA GLN A 127 33.44 -38.45 -64.17
C GLN A 127 34.26 -39.41 -63.28
N GLY A 128 33.78 -39.64 -62.05
CA GLY A 128 34.40 -40.54 -61.07
C GLY A 128 35.56 -39.94 -60.29
N SER A 129 35.78 -38.62 -60.33
CA SER A 129 36.91 -37.97 -59.67
C SER A 129 36.54 -36.67 -58.95
N GLY A 130 36.95 -36.53 -57.69
CA GLY A 130 36.81 -35.32 -56.90
C GLY A 130 35.37 -35.04 -56.47
N TYR A 131 35.19 -33.86 -55.86
CA TYR A 131 33.89 -33.29 -55.48
C TYR A 131 33.50 -32.19 -56.46
N PHE A 132 32.23 -31.78 -56.49
CA PHE A 132 31.83 -30.61 -57.27
C PHE A 132 32.32 -29.32 -56.59
N MET A 133 31.93 -29.10 -55.34
CA MET A 133 32.33 -27.88 -54.62
C MET A 133 32.47 -28.01 -53.10
N ASN A 134 33.31 -27.16 -52.53
CA ASN A 134 33.65 -27.09 -51.13
C ASN A 134 33.50 -25.65 -50.62
N ILE A 135 32.50 -25.41 -49.77
CA ILE A 135 32.09 -24.11 -49.29
C ILE A 135 32.62 -23.91 -47.88
N ARG A 136 33.41 -22.85 -47.67
CA ARG A 136 34.02 -22.52 -46.37
C ARG A 136 33.78 -21.08 -45.98
N SER A 137 33.48 -20.86 -44.71
CA SER A 137 33.43 -19.54 -44.08
C SER A 137 32.61 -18.49 -44.86
N THR A 138 31.57 -18.93 -45.57
CA THR A 138 30.76 -18.09 -46.45
C THR A 138 29.44 -17.74 -45.75
N SER A 139 29.03 -16.46 -45.79
CA SER A 139 27.87 -16.00 -45.01
C SER A 139 26.60 -16.74 -45.38
N HIS A 140 26.38 -16.96 -46.69
CA HIS A 140 25.29 -17.78 -47.18
C HIS A 140 25.56 -18.28 -48.60
N PHE A 141 25.34 -19.57 -48.84
CA PHE A 141 25.46 -20.23 -50.15
C PHE A 141 24.09 -20.74 -50.62
N LYS A 142 23.69 -20.45 -51.86
CA LYS A 142 22.44 -20.97 -52.44
C LYS A 142 22.71 -21.74 -53.72
N MET A 143 22.00 -22.85 -53.93
CA MET A 143 22.03 -23.59 -55.19
C MET A 143 20.62 -24.03 -55.59
N ASN A 144 20.22 -23.72 -56.82
CA ASN A 144 18.89 -24.03 -57.32
C ASN A 144 18.89 -24.68 -58.71
N ASN A 145 18.20 -25.82 -58.85
CA ASN A 145 17.98 -26.55 -60.11
C ASN A 145 19.25 -27.16 -60.74
N PHE A 146 20.00 -27.94 -59.95
CA PHE A 146 21.24 -28.63 -60.36
C PHE A 146 21.17 -30.15 -60.15
N LEU A 147 21.74 -30.90 -61.07
CA LEU A 147 22.03 -32.33 -60.96
C LEU A 147 23.55 -32.50 -60.83
N VAL A 148 24.02 -33.06 -59.71
CA VAL A 148 25.45 -33.36 -59.49
C VAL A 148 25.62 -34.87 -59.42
N LYS A 149 26.45 -35.41 -60.33
CA LYS A 149 26.60 -36.86 -60.46
C LYS A 149 28.03 -37.37 -60.63
N ASN A 150 28.19 -38.64 -60.30
CA ASN A 150 29.43 -39.42 -60.47
C ASN A 150 30.65 -38.79 -59.79
N CYS A 151 30.47 -38.09 -58.67
CA CYS A 151 31.59 -37.52 -57.91
C CYS A 151 32.14 -38.55 -56.91
N ASN A 152 33.45 -38.53 -56.68
CA ASN A 152 34.15 -39.47 -55.81
C ASN A 152 35.23 -38.74 -55.01
N ALA A 153 34.98 -38.53 -53.72
CA ALA A 153 35.85 -37.77 -52.82
C ALA A 153 35.91 -38.42 -51.43
N ASN A 154 36.89 -38.05 -50.59
CA ASN A 154 36.98 -38.62 -49.24
C ASN A 154 35.81 -38.18 -48.33
N ILE A 155 35.36 -36.93 -48.47
CA ILE A 155 34.32 -36.33 -47.63
C ILE A 155 33.43 -35.48 -48.53
N GLY A 156 32.11 -35.66 -48.45
CA GLY A 156 31.16 -34.89 -49.24
C GLY A 156 31.31 -35.17 -50.74
N GLY A 157 30.88 -36.36 -51.17
CA GLY A 157 31.18 -36.88 -52.52
C GLY A 157 30.84 -35.88 -53.62
N ALA A 158 29.71 -35.18 -53.51
CA ALA A 158 29.39 -34.04 -54.35
C ALA A 158 29.78 -32.70 -53.71
N MET A 159 29.48 -32.48 -52.44
CA MET A 159 29.63 -31.16 -51.81
C MET A 159 30.06 -31.24 -50.34
N SER A 160 30.91 -30.29 -49.92
CA SER A 160 31.26 -30.06 -48.52
C SER A 160 30.89 -28.63 -48.11
N ILE A 161 30.19 -28.45 -46.99
CA ILE A 161 29.74 -27.16 -46.45
C ILE A 161 30.28 -27.04 -45.02
N VAL A 162 31.18 -26.08 -44.81
CA VAL A 162 31.89 -25.92 -43.53
C VAL A 162 31.81 -24.47 -43.06
N GLN A 163 31.46 -24.26 -41.79
CA GLN A 163 31.43 -22.92 -41.17
C GLN A 163 30.62 -21.88 -41.95
N SER A 164 29.56 -22.33 -42.62
CA SER A 164 28.76 -21.51 -43.53
C SER A 164 27.25 -21.65 -43.24
N SER A 165 26.42 -20.88 -43.93
CA SER A 165 24.99 -21.17 -44.05
C SER A 165 24.66 -21.56 -45.49
N ALA A 166 23.70 -22.46 -45.72
CA ALA A 166 23.38 -22.92 -47.07
C ALA A 166 21.88 -23.16 -47.32
N THR A 167 21.44 -22.96 -48.57
CA THR A 167 20.11 -23.34 -49.04
C THR A 167 20.21 -24.06 -50.37
N LEU A 168 19.81 -25.33 -50.40
CA LEU A 168 19.79 -26.17 -51.59
C LEU A 168 18.34 -26.46 -51.96
N THR A 169 17.93 -26.11 -53.18
CA THR A 169 16.53 -26.24 -53.59
C THR A 169 16.43 -26.83 -55.00
N ASN A 170 15.51 -27.77 -55.21
CA ASN A 170 15.33 -28.42 -56.52
C ASN A 170 16.62 -29.07 -57.06
N CYS A 171 17.44 -29.65 -56.18
CA CYS A 171 18.70 -30.30 -56.57
C CYS A 171 18.55 -31.82 -56.66
N ASN A 172 19.43 -32.46 -57.42
CA ASN A 172 19.52 -33.91 -57.49
C ASN A 172 20.98 -34.36 -57.35
N PHE A 173 21.24 -35.28 -56.44
CA PHE A 173 22.55 -35.87 -56.22
C PHE A 173 22.50 -37.36 -56.59
N LEU A 174 23.23 -37.75 -57.62
CA LEU A 174 23.13 -39.08 -58.24
C LEU A 174 24.50 -39.79 -58.30
N ASN A 175 24.60 -41.02 -57.80
CA ASN A 175 25.81 -41.85 -57.90
C ASN A 175 27.09 -41.17 -57.36
N ASN A 176 26.98 -40.35 -56.31
CA ASN A 176 28.15 -39.76 -55.66
C ASN A 176 28.66 -40.69 -54.56
N VAL A 177 29.98 -40.76 -54.42
CA VAL A 177 30.67 -41.70 -53.55
C VAL A 177 31.62 -40.95 -52.61
N ALA A 178 31.57 -41.27 -51.31
CA ALA A 178 32.57 -40.80 -50.34
C ALA A 178 32.80 -41.76 -49.17
N SER A 179 33.74 -41.46 -48.28
CA SER A 179 33.81 -42.17 -46.99
C SER A 179 32.74 -41.67 -46.03
N ILE A 180 32.56 -40.35 -45.94
CA ILE A 180 31.58 -39.68 -45.08
C ILE A 180 30.80 -38.67 -45.91
N GLY A 181 29.47 -38.69 -45.85
CA GLY A 181 28.64 -37.77 -46.63
C GLY A 181 28.69 -38.11 -48.12
N GLY A 182 28.09 -39.24 -48.52
CA GLY A 182 28.18 -39.77 -49.89
C GLY A 182 27.81 -38.76 -50.98
N ALA A 183 26.83 -37.89 -50.73
CA ALA A 183 26.62 -36.68 -51.52
C ALA A 183 27.09 -35.42 -50.78
N ILE A 184 26.62 -35.15 -49.55
CA ILE A 184 26.88 -33.87 -48.86
C ILE A 184 27.50 -34.09 -47.49
N TYR A 185 28.51 -33.29 -47.16
CA TYR A 185 29.07 -33.19 -45.82
C TYR A 185 28.83 -31.80 -45.23
N ILE A 186 28.31 -31.71 -44.00
CA ILE A 186 27.97 -30.47 -43.31
C ILE A 186 28.69 -30.43 -41.95
N ASP A 187 29.51 -29.39 -41.72
CA ASP A 187 30.26 -29.23 -40.46
C ASP A 187 30.23 -27.78 -39.96
N SER A 188 29.92 -27.61 -38.66
CA SER A 188 30.02 -26.34 -37.94
C SER A 188 29.26 -25.20 -38.63
N CYS A 189 28.17 -25.53 -39.33
CA CYS A 189 27.37 -24.58 -40.08
C CYS A 189 26.37 -23.88 -39.16
N LYS A 190 25.93 -22.67 -39.53
CA LYS A 190 24.93 -21.94 -38.71
C LYS A 190 23.50 -22.37 -39.01
N SER A 191 23.19 -22.61 -40.28
CA SER A 191 21.88 -23.07 -40.74
C SER A 191 22.02 -23.67 -42.14
N VAL A 192 21.45 -24.84 -42.36
CA VAL A 192 21.37 -25.47 -43.69
C VAL A 192 19.92 -25.87 -43.97
N ILE A 193 19.40 -25.45 -45.13
CA ILE A 193 18.05 -25.77 -45.59
C ILE A 193 18.18 -26.59 -46.88
N ILE A 194 17.56 -27.76 -46.93
CA ILE A 194 17.50 -28.62 -48.12
C ILE A 194 16.03 -28.83 -48.47
N SER A 195 15.62 -28.39 -49.66
CA SER A 195 14.22 -28.47 -50.08
C SER A 195 14.06 -29.03 -51.49
N ALA A 196 12.97 -29.78 -51.71
CA ALA A 196 12.60 -30.36 -53.01
C ALA A 196 13.78 -31.06 -53.71
N THR A 197 14.63 -31.74 -52.92
CA THR A 197 15.91 -32.30 -53.37
C THR A 197 15.85 -33.82 -53.35
N LYS A 198 16.47 -34.46 -54.33
CA LYS A 198 16.54 -35.92 -54.43
C LYS A 198 17.98 -36.41 -54.23
N PHE A 199 18.14 -37.45 -53.43
CA PHE A 199 19.38 -38.22 -53.29
C PHE A 199 19.14 -39.62 -53.82
N ASP A 200 19.86 -40.01 -54.88
CA ASP A 200 19.65 -41.28 -55.59
C ASP A 200 20.97 -42.05 -55.77
N SER A 201 21.02 -43.30 -55.32
CA SER A 201 22.17 -44.20 -55.48
C SER A 201 23.53 -43.63 -55.02
N ASN A 202 23.53 -42.69 -54.07
CA ASN A 202 24.76 -42.21 -53.45
C ASN A 202 25.27 -43.25 -52.44
N GLN A 203 26.59 -43.32 -52.27
CA GLN A 203 27.24 -44.35 -51.46
C GLN A 203 28.23 -43.72 -50.47
N ALA A 204 28.19 -44.16 -49.22
CA ALA A 204 29.21 -43.86 -48.22
C ALA A 204 29.76 -45.15 -47.60
N SER A 205 31.09 -45.31 -47.55
CA SER A 205 31.69 -46.50 -46.95
C SER A 205 31.57 -46.51 -45.42
N GLU A 206 31.60 -45.34 -44.77
CA GLU A 206 31.45 -45.22 -43.32
C GLU A 206 30.00 -44.89 -42.92
N ARG A 207 29.53 -43.66 -43.23
CA ARG A 207 28.23 -43.14 -42.80
C ARG A 207 27.69 -41.99 -43.67
N GLY A 208 26.37 -41.84 -43.66
CA GLY A 208 25.66 -40.72 -44.27
C GLY A 208 25.74 -40.71 -45.80
N ALA A 209 25.21 -41.72 -46.47
CA ALA A 209 25.31 -41.84 -47.92
C ALA A 209 24.58 -40.73 -48.69
N ALA A 210 23.47 -40.20 -48.16
CA ALA A 210 22.90 -38.94 -48.66
C ALA A 210 23.66 -37.75 -48.08
N PHE A 211 23.70 -37.62 -46.75
CA PHE A 211 24.49 -36.59 -46.08
C PHE A 211 24.95 -36.96 -44.66
N ASP A 212 26.03 -36.33 -44.21
CA ASP A 212 26.54 -36.35 -42.81
C ASP A 212 26.51 -34.93 -42.25
N VAL A 213 25.99 -34.75 -41.03
CA VAL A 213 26.01 -33.47 -40.31
C VAL A 213 26.72 -33.60 -38.97
N ILE A 214 27.62 -32.66 -38.69
CA ILE A 214 28.34 -32.54 -37.42
C ILE A 214 28.42 -31.09 -36.92
N ASN A 215 28.40 -30.90 -35.60
CA ASN A 215 28.60 -29.62 -34.92
C ASN A 215 27.71 -28.46 -35.41
N SER A 216 26.53 -28.76 -35.96
CA SER A 216 25.67 -27.77 -36.60
C SER A 216 24.34 -27.68 -35.84
N PRO A 217 23.91 -26.49 -35.40
CA PRO A 217 22.79 -26.35 -34.48
C PRO A 217 21.45 -26.74 -35.11
N THR A 218 21.23 -26.55 -36.42
CA THR A 218 20.01 -27.02 -37.11
C THR A 218 20.21 -27.22 -38.63
N VAL A 219 19.71 -28.33 -39.14
CA VAL A 219 19.52 -28.63 -40.58
C VAL A 219 18.06 -28.94 -40.85
N GLU A 220 17.44 -28.26 -41.81
CA GLU A 220 16.02 -28.38 -42.14
C GLU A 220 15.81 -29.05 -43.49
N LEU A 221 14.93 -30.06 -43.54
CA LEU A 221 14.59 -30.83 -44.73
C LEU A 221 13.11 -30.66 -45.10
N PHE A 222 12.85 -30.20 -46.33
CA PHE A 222 11.49 -30.00 -46.83
C PHE A 222 11.28 -30.75 -48.14
N ASN A 223 10.36 -31.72 -48.16
CA ASN A 223 10.04 -32.49 -49.38
C ASN A 223 11.30 -33.11 -50.03
N VAL A 224 12.07 -33.86 -49.23
CA VAL A 224 13.30 -34.53 -49.69
C VAL A 224 13.00 -35.99 -50.03
N GLU A 225 13.53 -36.47 -51.15
CA GLU A 225 13.39 -37.87 -51.60
C GLU A 225 14.73 -38.62 -51.44
N PHE A 226 14.70 -39.78 -50.80
CA PHE A 226 15.82 -40.74 -50.76
C PHE A 226 15.46 -41.98 -51.57
N ALA A 227 16.23 -42.25 -52.63
CA ALA A 227 16.02 -43.40 -53.52
C ALA A 227 17.29 -44.26 -53.60
N ASN A 228 17.19 -45.55 -53.28
CA ASN A 228 18.33 -46.48 -53.38
C ASN A 228 19.58 -46.03 -52.59
N VAL A 229 19.40 -45.50 -51.37
CA VAL A 229 20.49 -44.99 -50.52
C VAL A 229 20.52 -45.72 -49.18
N ASP A 230 21.51 -46.60 -49.00
CA ASP A 230 21.76 -47.32 -47.73
C ASP A 230 22.53 -46.43 -46.74
N LYS A 231 22.31 -46.58 -45.41
CA LYS A 231 22.88 -45.68 -44.37
C LYS A 231 22.58 -44.21 -44.67
N THR A 232 21.29 -43.92 -44.85
CA THR A 232 20.78 -42.76 -45.58
C THR A 232 21.34 -41.44 -45.08
N PHE A 233 21.31 -41.17 -43.77
CA PHE A 233 21.98 -39.98 -43.23
C PHE A 233 22.58 -40.25 -41.86
N SER A 234 23.59 -39.44 -41.48
CA SER A 234 24.17 -39.46 -40.14
C SER A 234 24.20 -38.08 -39.52
N CYS A 235 23.93 -38.02 -38.21
CA CYS A 235 23.88 -36.79 -37.45
C CYS A 235 24.65 -36.95 -36.13
N ARG A 236 25.52 -35.98 -35.85
CA ARG A 236 26.39 -35.95 -34.67
C ARG A 236 26.46 -34.57 -34.06
N GLN A 237 26.25 -34.44 -32.75
CA GLN A 237 26.27 -33.13 -32.06
C GLN A 237 25.45 -32.04 -32.78
N SER A 238 24.34 -32.43 -33.41
CA SER A 238 23.58 -31.58 -34.35
C SER A 238 22.07 -31.81 -34.22
N SER A 239 21.27 -30.95 -34.86
CA SER A 239 19.83 -31.14 -34.98
C SER A 239 19.41 -31.22 -36.44
N VAL A 240 18.60 -32.22 -36.79
CA VAL A 240 18.00 -32.37 -38.12
C VAL A 240 16.49 -32.41 -37.97
N VAL A 241 15.79 -31.53 -38.67
CA VAL A 241 14.33 -31.41 -38.65
C VAL A 241 13.81 -31.63 -40.07
N ALA A 242 12.90 -32.57 -40.24
CA ALA A 242 12.31 -32.87 -41.54
C ALA A 242 10.79 -32.71 -41.49
N ASP A 243 10.18 -32.06 -42.47
CA ASP A 243 8.72 -31.95 -42.56
C ASP A 243 8.12 -33.18 -43.28
N THR A 244 8.53 -33.40 -44.52
CA THR A 244 8.11 -34.55 -45.35
C THR A 244 9.31 -35.23 -45.98
N ILE A 245 9.42 -36.56 -45.80
CA ILE A 245 10.44 -37.42 -46.41
C ILE A 245 9.74 -38.51 -47.22
N VAL A 246 10.14 -38.67 -48.49
CA VAL A 246 9.71 -39.76 -49.37
C VAL A 246 10.87 -40.76 -49.48
N SER A 247 10.73 -41.96 -48.91
CA SER A 247 11.73 -43.04 -49.03
C SER A 247 11.15 -44.23 -49.76
N LYS A 248 11.86 -44.77 -50.76
CA LYS A 248 11.43 -45.96 -51.53
C LYS A 248 12.02 -47.29 -51.01
N THR A 249 13.00 -47.25 -50.11
CA THR A 249 13.63 -48.43 -49.48
C THR A 249 13.88 -48.18 -47.98
N THR A 250 14.45 -49.18 -47.27
CA THR A 250 14.81 -49.21 -45.83
C THR A 250 15.78 -48.10 -45.43
N ALA A 251 15.34 -46.84 -45.47
CA ALA A 251 16.15 -45.70 -45.08
C ALA A 251 16.42 -45.75 -43.58
N THR A 252 17.69 -45.59 -43.22
CA THR A 252 18.16 -45.66 -41.83
C THR A 252 18.81 -44.34 -41.43
N ALA A 253 18.63 -43.97 -40.17
CA ALA A 253 19.29 -42.84 -39.54
C ALA A 253 20.37 -43.34 -38.57
N MET A 254 21.56 -42.75 -38.63
CA MET A 254 22.63 -42.96 -37.66
C MET A 254 22.79 -41.72 -36.77
N CYS A 255 22.36 -41.81 -35.51
CA CYS A 255 22.44 -40.72 -34.54
C CYS A 255 23.46 -41.05 -33.43
N ASP A 256 24.24 -40.06 -33.00
CA ASP A 256 24.92 -40.14 -31.71
C ASP A 256 24.03 -39.61 -30.57
N ASP A 257 24.53 -39.72 -29.34
CA ASP A 257 23.87 -39.29 -28.11
C ASP A 257 23.63 -37.76 -28.03
N GLN A 258 24.34 -36.98 -28.85
CA GLN A 258 24.24 -35.52 -28.91
C GLN A 258 23.44 -35.03 -30.13
N CYS A 259 22.93 -35.94 -30.95
CA CYS A 259 22.08 -35.66 -32.10
C CYS A 259 20.59 -35.59 -31.71
N SER A 260 19.83 -34.77 -32.43
CA SER A 260 18.37 -34.85 -32.47
C SER A 260 17.90 -34.95 -33.91
N PHE A 261 17.06 -35.94 -34.21
CA PHE A 261 16.38 -36.03 -35.50
C PHE A 261 14.88 -36.10 -35.30
N SER A 262 14.15 -35.20 -35.95
CA SER A 262 12.70 -35.20 -35.97
C SER A 262 12.15 -35.25 -37.40
N LYS A 263 11.10 -36.05 -37.58
CA LYS A 263 10.25 -36.05 -38.78
C LYS A 263 8.85 -35.57 -38.38
N GLY A 264 8.41 -34.45 -38.94
CA GLY A 264 7.30 -33.67 -38.44
C GLY A 264 7.52 -33.31 -36.97
N ARG A 265 6.64 -33.82 -36.10
CA ARG A 265 6.73 -33.65 -34.63
C ARG A 265 7.20 -34.91 -33.90
N THR A 266 7.53 -35.96 -34.63
CA THR A 266 8.03 -37.21 -34.06
C THR A 266 9.54 -37.15 -34.01
N VAL A 267 10.09 -37.19 -32.79
CA VAL A 267 11.53 -37.31 -32.61
C VAL A 267 11.90 -38.78 -32.78
N ILE A 268 12.70 -39.07 -33.80
CA ILE A 268 13.13 -40.42 -34.18
C ILE A 268 14.38 -40.81 -33.37
N CYS A 269 15.25 -39.86 -33.04
CA CYS A 269 16.35 -40.05 -32.10
C CYS A 269 16.60 -38.75 -31.32
N HIS A 270 16.82 -38.82 -30.00
CA HIS A 270 17.01 -37.65 -29.12
C HIS A 270 17.97 -37.89 -27.95
N ARG A 271 18.54 -36.78 -27.49
CA ARG A 271 19.56 -36.54 -26.46
C ARG A 271 19.37 -37.11 -25.04
N THR A 272 18.39 -37.95 -24.74
CA THR A 272 18.17 -38.29 -23.31
C THR A 272 17.86 -39.74 -22.96
N PHE A 273 17.40 -40.60 -23.86
CA PHE A 273 17.29 -42.03 -23.55
C PHE A 273 17.42 -42.84 -24.83
N ASP A 274 18.60 -43.43 -25.01
CA ASP A 274 18.82 -44.80 -25.46
C ASP A 274 20.27 -44.95 -25.93
N ASN A 275 20.95 -46.03 -25.53
CA ASN A 275 22.14 -46.52 -26.23
C ASN A 275 21.74 -47.08 -27.61
N ILE A 276 21.11 -46.28 -28.47
CA ILE A 276 20.92 -46.66 -29.88
C ILE A 276 22.10 -46.10 -30.66
N ILE A 277 23.21 -46.82 -30.57
CA ILE A 277 24.23 -46.80 -31.63
C ILE A 277 23.73 -47.82 -32.66
N GLY A 278 23.02 -47.36 -33.69
CA GLY A 278 22.50 -48.26 -34.71
C GLY A 278 21.51 -47.63 -35.67
N ASP A 279 21.22 -48.35 -36.74
CA ASP A 279 20.26 -47.97 -37.78
C ASP A 279 18.82 -48.03 -37.25
N THR A 280 18.12 -46.89 -37.22
CA THR A 280 16.69 -46.82 -36.83
C THR A 280 15.76 -46.81 -38.05
N PRO A 281 14.76 -47.73 -38.13
CA PRO A 281 13.72 -47.69 -39.16
C PRO A 281 12.74 -46.55 -38.93
N ILE A 282 12.32 -45.88 -40.02
CA ILE A 282 11.50 -44.65 -39.97
C ILE A 282 9.99 -44.93 -39.74
N GLU A 283 9.56 -46.18 -39.47
CA GLU A 283 8.13 -46.58 -39.36
C GLU A 283 7.79 -47.50 -38.15
N SER A 284 7.14 -47.00 -37.07
CA SER A 284 6.42 -47.81 -36.05
C SER A 284 5.45 -46.97 -35.15
N PRO A 285 4.49 -47.54 -34.36
CA PRO A 285 3.05 -47.31 -34.49
C PRO A 285 2.42 -46.37 -33.45
N PHE A 286 1.13 -46.15 -33.67
CA PHE A 286 0.36 -44.95 -33.35
C PHE A 286 -0.50 -45.10 -32.08
N CYS A 287 0.06 -44.88 -30.88
CA CYS A 287 -0.57 -44.43 -29.62
C CYS A 287 0.47 -44.54 -28.50
N LEU A 288 0.73 -43.44 -27.76
CA LEU A 288 1.66 -43.47 -26.62
C LEU A 288 0.98 -44.12 -25.40
N PRO A 289 1.71 -44.87 -24.56
CA PRO A 289 1.18 -45.34 -23.27
C PRO A 289 0.82 -44.17 -22.34
N SER A 290 -0.02 -44.45 -21.33
CA SER A 290 -0.61 -43.45 -20.43
C SER A 290 0.41 -42.71 -19.55
N ARG A 291 -0.08 -41.69 -18.83
CA ARG A 291 0.67 -40.70 -18.00
C ARG A 291 1.72 -41.25 -17.06
N ASN A 292 1.57 -42.49 -16.62
CA ASN A 292 2.57 -43.27 -15.91
C ASN A 292 2.63 -44.63 -16.61
N SER A 293 3.72 -44.89 -17.34
CA SER A 293 3.99 -46.24 -17.80
C SER A 293 4.08 -47.17 -16.58
N ALA A 294 3.87 -48.47 -16.75
CA ALA A 294 4.02 -49.45 -15.67
C ALA A 294 5.44 -49.48 -15.04
N GLN A 295 6.38 -48.64 -15.50
CA GLN A 295 7.74 -48.51 -14.99
C GLN A 295 8.02 -47.20 -14.22
N CYS A 296 7.09 -46.25 -14.14
CA CYS A 296 7.26 -45.08 -13.29
C CYS A 296 7.18 -45.48 -11.80
N GLY A 297 8.31 -45.37 -11.10
CA GLY A 297 8.35 -45.50 -9.63
C GLY A 297 7.72 -44.30 -8.91
N THR A 298 7.65 -44.36 -7.58
CA THR A 298 7.22 -43.22 -6.73
C THR A 298 8.28 -42.11 -6.62
N SER A 299 9.46 -42.30 -7.20
CA SER A 299 10.57 -41.34 -7.25
C SER A 299 11.20 -41.32 -8.64
N CYS A 300 11.64 -40.15 -9.10
CA CYS A 300 12.25 -39.97 -10.42
C CYS A 300 13.61 -40.68 -10.50
N GLN A 301 13.76 -41.65 -11.40
CA GLN A 301 15.06 -42.26 -11.68
C GLN A 301 15.76 -41.51 -12.81
N SER A 302 16.83 -40.78 -12.48
CA SER A 302 17.55 -39.87 -13.40
C SER A 302 18.17 -40.54 -14.63
N THR A 303 18.22 -41.88 -14.67
CA THR A 303 18.85 -42.68 -15.74
C THR A 303 17.87 -43.39 -16.66
N THR A 304 16.55 -43.29 -16.43
CA THR A 304 15.52 -43.92 -17.29
C THR A 304 14.27 -43.06 -17.48
N ASP A 305 13.98 -42.17 -16.53
CA ASP A 305 12.76 -41.37 -16.52
C ASP A 305 13.02 -39.96 -17.02
N SER A 306 12.09 -39.42 -17.82
CA SER A 306 12.07 -38.01 -18.22
C SER A 306 10.77 -37.38 -17.75
N CYS A 307 10.73 -36.07 -17.59
CA CYS A 307 9.46 -35.40 -17.24
C CYS A 307 8.39 -35.46 -18.35
N LEU A 308 8.78 -35.78 -19.60
CA LEU A 308 7.83 -36.01 -20.68
C LEU A 308 7.18 -37.40 -20.55
N SER A 309 7.84 -38.35 -19.89
CA SER A 309 7.39 -39.73 -19.71
C SER A 309 6.86 -40.04 -18.30
N CYS A 310 7.29 -39.30 -17.26
CA CYS A 310 6.96 -39.57 -15.86
C CYS A 310 6.58 -38.31 -15.06
N ASP A 311 5.45 -38.36 -14.35
CA ASP A 311 4.92 -37.23 -13.57
C ASP A 311 5.75 -36.88 -12.32
N ALA A 312 6.58 -37.82 -11.82
CA ALA A 312 7.39 -37.63 -10.62
C ALA A 312 8.72 -36.88 -10.88
N CYS A 313 9.07 -36.59 -12.14
CA CYS A 313 10.35 -35.98 -12.49
C CYS A 313 10.29 -34.44 -12.59
N PRO A 314 11.26 -33.71 -11.98
CA PRO A 314 11.43 -32.27 -12.16
C PRO A 314 11.60 -31.89 -13.62
N CYS A 315 11.06 -30.73 -14.03
CA CYS A 315 11.25 -30.24 -15.38
C CYS A 315 11.30 -28.73 -15.51
N PHE A 316 12.23 -28.25 -16.33
CA PHE A 316 12.33 -26.87 -16.79
C PHE A 316 12.66 -26.86 -18.27
N MET A 317 11.88 -26.15 -19.08
CA MET A 317 12.08 -26.06 -20.53
C MET A 317 11.57 -24.73 -21.07
N SER A 318 12.25 -24.16 -22.07
CA SER A 318 11.75 -22.96 -22.76
C SER A 318 10.57 -23.31 -23.66
N GLY A 319 9.55 -22.44 -23.67
CA GLY A 319 8.32 -22.62 -24.45
C GLY A 319 7.13 -23.17 -23.66
N ALA A 320 6.16 -23.72 -24.38
CA ALA A 320 4.93 -24.27 -23.84
C ALA A 320 4.92 -25.80 -23.94
N PHE A 321 4.39 -26.46 -22.90
CA PHE A 321 4.17 -27.89 -22.86
C PHE A 321 2.78 -28.24 -23.41
N VAL A 322 2.71 -29.12 -24.40
CA VAL A 322 1.49 -29.45 -25.13
C VAL A 322 1.19 -30.94 -25.02
N THR A 323 -0.02 -31.27 -24.60
CA THR A 323 -0.54 -32.64 -24.59
C THR A 323 -1.71 -32.74 -25.58
N THR A 324 -1.67 -33.77 -26.43
CA THR A 324 -2.72 -34.01 -27.44
C THR A 324 -3.39 -35.37 -27.23
N ALA A 325 -4.72 -35.38 -27.31
CA ALA A 325 -5.54 -36.58 -27.19
C ALA A 325 -6.58 -36.63 -28.30
N VAL A 326 -6.83 -37.84 -28.82
CA VAL A 326 -7.85 -38.13 -29.82
C VAL A 326 -8.67 -39.33 -29.35
N GLY A 327 -9.98 -39.14 -29.18
CA GLY A 327 -10.84 -40.13 -28.51
C GLY A 327 -10.34 -40.38 -27.08
N SER A 328 -10.07 -41.65 -26.74
CA SER A 328 -9.47 -42.07 -25.46
C SER A 328 -7.94 -42.23 -25.50
N CYS A 329 -7.30 -42.04 -26.66
CA CYS A 329 -5.85 -42.24 -26.82
C CYS A 329 -5.07 -40.92 -26.68
N THR A 330 -4.03 -40.91 -25.85
CA THR A 330 -3.03 -39.83 -25.78
C THR A 330 -1.97 -40.07 -26.85
N LYS A 331 -1.77 -39.11 -27.75
CA LYS A 331 -0.94 -39.34 -28.96
C LYS A 331 0.43 -38.71 -28.90
N SER A 332 0.59 -37.54 -28.27
CA SER A 332 1.88 -36.86 -28.24
C SER A 332 1.97 -35.87 -27.07
N ARG A 333 3.16 -35.82 -26.46
CA ARG A 333 3.63 -34.74 -25.59
C ARG A 333 4.79 -34.06 -26.27
N LEU A 334 4.73 -32.74 -26.38
CA LEU A 334 5.79 -31.98 -27.04
C LEU A 334 5.96 -30.62 -26.37
N VAL A 335 7.13 -30.06 -26.59
CA VAL A 335 7.50 -28.72 -26.16
C VAL A 335 7.59 -27.86 -27.41
N THR A 336 7.00 -26.67 -27.36
CA THR A 336 7.08 -25.73 -28.48
C THR A 336 7.58 -24.38 -27.98
N PRO A 337 8.57 -23.75 -28.65
CA PRO A 337 9.07 -22.44 -28.24
C PRO A 337 8.02 -21.33 -28.42
N THR A 338 7.05 -21.53 -29.33
CA THR A 338 5.95 -20.59 -29.57
C THR A 338 4.61 -21.32 -29.69
N ILE A 339 3.52 -20.64 -29.35
CA ILE A 339 2.17 -21.18 -29.49
C ILE A 339 1.61 -20.73 -30.85
N ASN A 340 2.09 -21.36 -31.92
CA ASN A 340 1.59 -21.14 -33.27
C ASN A 340 1.47 -22.47 -34.01
N PHE A 341 0.25 -22.95 -34.18
CA PHE A 341 -0.03 -24.23 -34.80
C PHE A 341 -0.98 -24.06 -35.99
N ASP A 342 -0.48 -24.40 -37.18
CA ASP A 342 -1.24 -24.27 -38.42
C ASP A 342 -2.25 -25.41 -38.64
N ASP A 343 -1.85 -26.67 -38.42
CA ASP A 343 -2.77 -27.82 -38.48
C ASP A 343 -2.41 -28.90 -37.44
N LEU A 344 -3.16 -28.93 -36.34
CA LEU A 344 -2.98 -29.88 -35.23
C LEU A 344 -3.75 -31.17 -35.49
N LEU A 345 -3.03 -32.30 -35.48
CA LEU A 345 -3.61 -33.64 -35.66
C LEU A 345 -4.36 -33.76 -36.99
N SER A 346 -3.67 -33.45 -38.09
CA SER A 346 -4.21 -33.54 -39.45
C SER A 346 -4.69 -34.96 -39.77
N GLY A 347 -5.78 -35.06 -40.54
CA GLY A 347 -6.37 -36.34 -40.94
C GLY A 347 -7.28 -37.03 -39.91
N PHE A 348 -7.36 -36.55 -38.66
CA PHE A 348 -8.23 -37.15 -37.64
C PHE A 348 -9.65 -36.59 -37.64
N THR A 349 -10.63 -37.50 -37.58
CA THR A 349 -12.07 -37.22 -37.55
C THR A 349 -12.69 -37.34 -36.15
N ASP A 350 -12.05 -38.03 -35.21
CA ASP A 350 -12.56 -38.23 -33.84
C ASP A 350 -12.42 -36.96 -32.96
N LYS A 351 -13.02 -36.97 -31.76
CA LYS A 351 -12.94 -35.88 -30.77
C LYS A 351 -11.48 -35.62 -30.41
N VAL A 352 -11.08 -34.35 -30.45
CA VAL A 352 -9.72 -33.91 -30.12
C VAL A 352 -9.75 -33.05 -28.86
N THR A 353 -8.82 -33.32 -27.94
CA THR A 353 -8.54 -32.46 -26.78
C THR A 353 -7.07 -32.10 -26.79
N ILE A 354 -6.75 -30.83 -26.59
CA ILE A 354 -5.38 -30.32 -26.52
C ILE A 354 -5.27 -29.47 -25.26
N ASP A 355 -4.36 -29.84 -24.37
CA ASP A 355 -4.03 -29.06 -23.19
C ASP A 355 -2.64 -28.44 -23.39
N ILE A 356 -2.53 -27.13 -23.22
CA ILE A 356 -1.29 -26.38 -23.33
C ILE A 356 -1.04 -25.69 -21.99
N VAL A 357 0.13 -25.89 -21.40
CA VAL A 357 0.54 -25.25 -20.15
C VAL A 357 1.87 -24.56 -20.36
N ALA A 358 1.96 -23.31 -19.95
CA ALA A 358 3.18 -22.51 -19.94
C ALA A 358 3.17 -21.54 -18.76
N TYR A 359 4.33 -20.98 -18.46
CA TYR A 359 4.53 -19.88 -17.54
C TYR A 359 5.22 -18.74 -18.29
N VAL A 360 4.88 -17.52 -17.90
CA VAL A 360 5.35 -16.30 -18.57
C VAL A 360 6.01 -15.38 -17.56
N LYS A 361 7.21 -14.88 -17.86
CA LYS A 361 7.86 -13.77 -17.15
C LYS A 361 7.87 -12.53 -18.04
N VAL A 362 7.46 -11.41 -17.47
CA VAL A 362 7.41 -10.12 -18.17
C VAL A 362 8.55 -9.20 -17.74
N PRO A 363 9.10 -8.38 -18.66
CA PRO A 363 10.25 -7.54 -18.37
C PRO A 363 9.93 -6.34 -17.47
N LYS A 364 8.66 -5.88 -17.44
CA LYS A 364 8.16 -4.80 -16.59
C LYS A 364 6.70 -5.07 -16.19
N SER A 365 6.27 -4.58 -15.03
CA SER A 365 4.84 -4.62 -14.69
C SER A 365 4.06 -3.65 -15.58
N GLY A 366 2.89 -4.05 -16.11
CA GLY A 366 2.08 -3.21 -16.98
C GLY A 366 1.03 -3.97 -17.78
N TYR A 367 0.29 -3.27 -18.64
CA TYR A 367 -0.67 -3.89 -19.54
C TYR A 367 0.01 -4.46 -20.79
N TYR A 368 -0.24 -5.75 -21.04
CA TYR A 368 0.20 -6.48 -22.22
C TYR A 368 -1.01 -6.81 -23.09
N SER A 369 -0.94 -6.45 -24.36
CA SER A 369 -1.92 -6.86 -25.37
C SER A 369 -1.55 -8.23 -25.92
N TYR A 370 -2.55 -9.10 -26.07
CA TYR A 370 -2.37 -10.42 -26.65
C TYR A 370 -3.50 -10.74 -27.63
N SER A 371 -3.13 -11.50 -28.66
CA SER A 371 -4.00 -11.95 -29.72
C SER A 371 -4.13 -13.47 -29.69
N THR A 372 -5.37 -13.97 -29.75
CA THR A 372 -5.66 -15.39 -29.95
C THR A 372 -6.34 -15.59 -31.29
N HIS A 373 -5.93 -16.63 -32.04
CA HIS A 373 -6.62 -17.08 -33.24
C HIS A 373 -6.88 -18.58 -33.15
N SER A 374 -8.09 -19.01 -33.52
CA SER A 374 -8.50 -20.41 -33.48
C SER A 374 -9.38 -20.75 -34.69
N THR A 375 -9.18 -21.92 -35.28
CA THR A 375 -10.03 -22.46 -36.37
C THR A 375 -10.42 -23.89 -36.04
N HIS A 376 -11.71 -24.22 -36.12
CA HIS A 376 -12.27 -25.56 -35.84
C HIS A 376 -11.92 -26.10 -34.43
N LEU A 377 -11.76 -25.22 -33.45
CA LEU A 377 -11.43 -25.54 -32.06
C LEU A 377 -12.20 -24.60 -31.12
N GLY A 378 -12.85 -25.17 -30.10
CA GLY A 378 -13.29 -24.43 -28.92
C GLY A 378 -12.10 -24.17 -27.99
N LEU A 379 -12.12 -23.07 -27.25
CA LEU A 379 -11.00 -22.59 -26.43
C LEU A 379 -11.48 -22.26 -25.01
N SER A 380 -10.76 -22.76 -24.02
CA SER A 380 -10.77 -22.23 -22.65
C SER A 380 -9.37 -21.76 -22.31
N LEU A 381 -9.18 -20.45 -22.14
CA LEU A 381 -7.93 -19.82 -21.74
C LEU A 381 -8.04 -19.31 -20.31
N GLN A 382 -7.11 -19.77 -19.48
CA GLN A 382 -6.91 -19.31 -18.12
C GLN A 382 -5.52 -18.71 -17.95
N MET A 383 -5.44 -17.58 -17.25
CA MET A 383 -4.19 -16.97 -16.80
C MET A 383 -4.25 -16.86 -15.28
N ASP A 384 -3.27 -17.41 -14.57
CA ASP A 384 -3.23 -17.44 -13.09
C ASP A 384 -4.52 -17.97 -12.43
N SER A 385 -5.10 -19.03 -13.01
CA SER A 385 -6.41 -19.60 -12.64
C SER A 385 -7.63 -18.71 -12.90
N ARG A 386 -7.45 -17.47 -13.38
CA ARG A 386 -8.55 -16.61 -13.85
C ARG A 386 -8.92 -16.95 -15.29
N THR A 387 -10.21 -17.13 -15.54
CA THR A 387 -10.69 -17.40 -16.90
C THR A 387 -10.75 -16.12 -17.72
N MET A 388 -9.89 -16.03 -18.74
CA MET A 388 -9.79 -14.85 -19.59
C MET A 388 -10.71 -14.92 -20.81
N LEU A 389 -10.93 -16.15 -21.31
CA LEU A 389 -11.65 -16.38 -22.54
C LEU A 389 -12.22 -17.80 -22.57
N ILE A 390 -13.52 -17.91 -22.72
CA ILE A 390 -14.20 -19.17 -23.05
C ILE A 390 -14.89 -18.99 -24.40
N SER A 391 -14.65 -19.92 -25.30
CA SER A 391 -15.34 -20.07 -26.56
C SER A 391 -15.75 -21.51 -26.73
N THR A 392 -17.04 -21.75 -26.96
CA THR A 392 -17.54 -23.05 -27.38
C THR A 392 -17.02 -23.39 -28.77
N TYR A 393 -17.08 -24.66 -29.19
CA TYR A 393 -16.59 -25.08 -30.50
C TYR A 393 -17.16 -24.21 -31.64
N GLN A 394 -16.26 -23.62 -32.44
CA GLN A 394 -16.58 -22.78 -33.60
C GLN A 394 -16.18 -23.47 -34.91
N ARG A 395 -17.00 -23.31 -35.97
CA ARG A 395 -16.75 -23.90 -37.30
C ARG A 395 -15.94 -23.01 -38.25
N GLU A 396 -15.66 -21.76 -37.88
CA GLU A 396 -14.96 -20.78 -38.71
C GLU A 396 -13.76 -20.18 -37.97
N LEU A 397 -12.88 -19.46 -38.67
CA LEU A 397 -11.75 -18.73 -38.08
C LEU A 397 -12.30 -17.66 -37.12
N TRP A 398 -11.78 -17.64 -35.91
CA TRP A 398 -12.09 -16.62 -34.91
C TRP A 398 -10.81 -16.04 -34.32
N SER A 399 -10.86 -14.75 -34.00
CA SER A 399 -9.77 -14.00 -33.38
C SER A 399 -10.26 -13.12 -32.23
N SER A 400 -9.45 -12.96 -31.19
CA SER A 400 -9.72 -12.05 -30.09
C SER A 400 -8.45 -11.32 -29.67
N ASN A 401 -8.53 -9.99 -29.56
CA ASN A 401 -7.46 -9.16 -28.99
C ASN A 401 -7.92 -8.66 -27.62
N ARG A 402 -7.11 -8.86 -26.60
CA ARG A 402 -7.41 -8.48 -25.21
C ARG A 402 -6.15 -7.94 -24.54
N THR A 403 -6.35 -7.23 -23.44
CA THR A 403 -5.28 -6.69 -22.59
C THR A 403 -5.34 -7.34 -21.21
N ILE A 404 -4.18 -7.63 -20.63
CA ILE A 404 -4.05 -8.09 -19.25
C ILE A 404 -2.93 -7.32 -18.55
N TYR A 405 -3.09 -7.05 -17.26
CA TYR A 405 -2.02 -6.51 -16.43
C TYR A 405 -1.17 -7.66 -15.88
N LEU A 406 0.14 -7.64 -16.13
CA LEU A 406 1.09 -8.66 -15.65
C LEU A 406 2.19 -7.99 -14.82
N GLU A 407 2.70 -8.70 -13.82
CA GLU A 407 3.73 -8.23 -12.89
C GLU A 407 5.11 -8.80 -13.21
N GLN A 408 6.15 -7.99 -13.07
CA GLN A 408 7.53 -8.45 -13.30
C GLN A 408 8.03 -9.48 -12.27
N LYS A 409 7.51 -9.45 -11.04
CA LYS A 409 8.16 -10.12 -9.89
C LYS A 409 7.91 -11.61 -9.78
N HIS A 410 6.85 -12.13 -10.38
CA HIS A 410 6.50 -13.54 -10.32
C HIS A 410 6.16 -14.07 -11.71
N PRO A 411 6.38 -15.37 -11.98
CA PRO A 411 5.89 -15.97 -13.21
C PRO A 411 4.35 -16.02 -13.21
N HIS A 412 3.76 -15.95 -14.38
CA HIS A 412 2.31 -16.06 -14.59
C HIS A 412 1.97 -17.37 -15.30
N ALA A 413 1.04 -18.16 -14.76
CA ALA A 413 0.58 -19.39 -15.40
C ALA A 413 -0.35 -19.10 -16.56
N LEU A 414 -0.16 -19.84 -17.64
CA LEU A 414 -0.94 -19.78 -18.87
C LEU A 414 -1.43 -21.19 -19.20
N SER A 415 -2.74 -21.38 -19.20
CA SER A 415 -3.38 -22.67 -19.44
C SER A 415 -4.42 -22.55 -20.55
N PHE A 416 -4.27 -23.36 -21.60
CA PHE A 416 -5.23 -23.48 -22.68
C PHE A 416 -5.79 -24.89 -22.73
N ARG A 417 -7.11 -25.00 -22.82
CA ARG A 417 -7.80 -26.24 -23.19
C ARG A 417 -8.54 -26.02 -24.49
N LEU A 418 -8.08 -26.69 -25.55
CA LEU A 418 -8.69 -26.67 -26.86
C LEU A 418 -9.47 -27.96 -27.08
N THR A 419 -10.69 -27.85 -27.62
CA THR A 419 -11.53 -29.02 -27.89
C THR A 419 -12.19 -28.96 -29.27
N SER A 420 -12.17 -30.08 -29.99
CA SER A 420 -12.95 -30.29 -31.22
C SER A 420 -13.86 -31.50 -31.02
N PRO A 421 -15.14 -31.43 -31.41
CA PRO A 421 -16.01 -32.61 -31.48
C PRO A 421 -15.52 -33.57 -32.57
N ALA A 422 -16.10 -34.77 -32.58
CA ALA A 422 -15.96 -35.70 -33.69
C ALA A 422 -16.68 -35.15 -34.95
N THR A 423 -16.11 -35.41 -36.11
CA THR A 423 -16.46 -34.83 -37.40
C THR A 423 -16.40 -35.89 -38.49
N PHE A 424 -17.14 -35.72 -39.59
CA PHE A 424 -17.16 -36.69 -40.70
C PHE A 424 -16.03 -36.49 -41.72
N VAL A 425 -15.37 -35.33 -41.67
CA VAL A 425 -14.25 -34.94 -42.54
C VAL A 425 -13.13 -34.39 -41.67
N ALA A 426 -11.88 -34.69 -42.02
CA ALA A 426 -10.73 -34.14 -41.32
C ALA A 426 -10.69 -32.61 -41.51
N LEU A 427 -10.88 -31.87 -40.42
CA LEU A 427 -10.83 -30.41 -40.41
C LEU A 427 -9.42 -29.94 -40.08
N LYS A 428 -8.99 -28.84 -40.73
CA LYS A 428 -7.74 -28.14 -40.39
C LYS A 428 -7.92 -27.43 -39.05
N ARG A 429 -7.23 -27.89 -38.00
CA ARG A 429 -7.37 -27.36 -36.63
C ARG A 429 -6.19 -26.45 -36.31
N SER A 430 -6.39 -25.13 -36.39
CA SER A 430 -5.32 -24.15 -36.16
C SER A 430 -5.52 -23.40 -34.85
N PHE A 431 -4.42 -23.09 -34.17
CA PHE A 431 -4.44 -22.26 -32.96
C PHE A 431 -3.15 -21.46 -32.83
N SER A 432 -3.27 -20.15 -32.58
CA SER A 432 -2.12 -19.30 -32.27
C SER A 432 -2.41 -18.35 -31.11
N PHE A 433 -1.37 -18.09 -30.32
CA PHE A 433 -1.35 -17.12 -29.24
C PHE A 433 -0.03 -16.34 -29.29
N SER A 434 -0.13 -15.01 -29.22
CA SER A 434 1.03 -14.12 -29.19
C SER A 434 0.73 -12.86 -28.40
N PHE A 435 1.78 -12.28 -27.81
CA PHE A 435 1.75 -10.92 -27.26
C PHE A 435 2.13 -9.92 -28.36
N ASP A 436 1.34 -8.87 -28.55
CA ASP A 436 1.52 -7.90 -29.65
C ASP A 436 2.83 -7.09 -29.51
N ASN A 437 3.29 -6.87 -28.27
CA ASN A 437 4.54 -6.18 -27.92
C ASN A 437 5.52 -7.12 -27.17
N GLY A 438 5.79 -8.30 -27.73
CA GLY A 438 6.50 -9.40 -27.07
C GLY A 438 8.02 -9.24 -26.82
N GLN A 439 8.59 -8.04 -26.89
CA GLN A 439 10.04 -7.88 -26.62
C GLN A 439 10.35 -8.13 -25.15
N GLY A 440 11.18 -9.15 -24.87
CA GLY A 440 11.64 -9.48 -23.52
C GLY A 440 10.68 -10.32 -22.68
N ILE A 441 9.56 -10.81 -23.25
CA ILE A 441 8.67 -11.76 -22.58
C ILE A 441 9.26 -13.17 -22.72
N GLU A 442 9.53 -13.82 -21.59
CA GLU A 442 10.04 -15.20 -21.55
C GLU A 442 8.88 -16.17 -21.30
N MET A 443 8.72 -17.17 -22.17
CA MET A 443 7.77 -18.27 -21.99
C MET A 443 8.53 -19.55 -21.71
N PHE A 444 8.15 -20.27 -20.66
CA PHE A 444 8.78 -21.51 -20.23
C PHE A 444 7.77 -22.44 -19.55
N TYR A 445 8.10 -23.71 -19.41
CA TYR A 445 7.35 -24.67 -18.62
C TYR A 445 8.23 -25.15 -17.46
N SER A 446 7.66 -25.14 -16.25
CA SER A 446 8.32 -25.65 -15.05
C SER A 446 7.41 -26.61 -14.29
N ARG A 447 8.00 -27.65 -13.69
CA ARG A 447 7.32 -28.60 -12.81
C ARG A 447 8.27 -29.17 -11.77
N SER A 448 7.84 -29.25 -10.51
CA SER A 448 8.57 -29.93 -9.42
C SER A 448 10.02 -29.42 -9.26
N ILE A 449 10.21 -28.10 -9.40
CA ILE A 449 11.46 -27.39 -9.12
C ILE A 449 11.18 -26.45 -7.96
N CYS A 450 12.13 -26.33 -7.04
CA CYS A 450 12.03 -25.44 -5.88
C CYS A 450 12.81 -24.14 -6.14
N GLY A 451 12.26 -23.01 -5.69
CA GLY A 451 12.81 -21.66 -5.86
C GLY A 451 12.55 -21.04 -7.23
N ASP A 452 11.67 -21.62 -8.06
CA ASP A 452 11.30 -21.09 -9.37
C ASP A 452 10.09 -20.13 -9.33
N GLY A 453 9.48 -19.99 -8.15
CA GLY A 453 8.28 -19.19 -7.94
C GLY A 453 7.01 -19.84 -8.48
N ILE A 454 6.93 -21.18 -8.52
CA ILE A 454 5.73 -21.92 -8.96
C ILE A 454 5.38 -23.01 -7.93
N PHE A 455 4.13 -23.03 -7.47
CA PHE A 455 3.66 -23.92 -6.41
C PHE A 455 3.25 -25.29 -6.95
N HIS A 456 3.83 -26.32 -6.35
CA HIS A 456 3.57 -27.73 -6.69
C HIS A 456 2.96 -28.45 -5.49
N LYS A 457 1.66 -28.76 -5.57
CA LYS A 457 0.87 -29.38 -4.49
C LYS A 457 1.44 -30.70 -3.94
N ASP A 458 2.17 -31.44 -4.77
CA ASP A 458 2.67 -32.78 -4.45
C ASP A 458 4.14 -32.78 -3.93
N MET A 459 4.75 -31.61 -3.72
CA MET A 459 6.11 -31.48 -3.20
C MET A 459 6.09 -31.12 -1.71
N THR A 460 6.53 -32.04 -0.86
CA THR A 460 6.50 -31.89 0.61
C THR A 460 7.60 -30.99 1.18
N ASP A 461 8.54 -30.49 0.36
CA ASP A 461 9.84 -29.95 0.83
C ASP A 461 10.22 -28.56 0.26
N CYS A 462 9.26 -27.80 -0.29
CA CYS A 462 9.54 -26.45 -0.81
C CYS A 462 8.65 -25.38 -0.15
N ASP A 463 8.99 -25.01 1.08
CA ASP A 463 8.32 -23.92 1.81
C ASP A 463 8.49 -22.55 1.13
N HIS A 464 9.51 -22.38 0.27
CA HIS A 464 9.78 -21.13 -0.44
C HIS A 464 8.73 -20.78 -1.52
N ASP A 465 8.11 -21.78 -2.14
CA ASP A 465 7.14 -21.58 -3.25
C ASP A 465 5.68 -21.80 -2.81
N LYS A 466 5.41 -21.98 -1.51
CA LYS A 466 4.08 -22.32 -0.94
C LYS A 466 2.96 -21.31 -1.20
N HIS A 467 3.29 -20.14 -1.77
CA HIS A 467 2.38 -19.00 -1.98
C HIS A 467 2.49 -18.40 -3.39
N ILE A 468 2.81 -19.18 -4.43
CA ILE A 468 2.96 -18.63 -5.79
C ILE A 468 2.43 -19.59 -6.86
N VAL A 469 1.42 -19.16 -7.61
CA VAL A 469 0.81 -19.76 -8.82
C VAL A 469 0.58 -21.28 -8.83
N PRO A 470 -0.62 -21.76 -8.43
CA PRO A 470 -1.11 -23.05 -8.89
C PRO A 470 -1.65 -22.94 -10.34
N ALA A 471 -1.29 -23.89 -11.19
CA ALA A 471 -1.84 -24.02 -12.55
C ALA A 471 -3.37 -24.28 -12.58
N SER A 472 -3.96 -24.63 -11.44
CA SER A 472 -5.40 -24.76 -11.22
C SER A 472 -5.71 -24.80 -9.72
N GLY A 473 -6.63 -23.96 -9.23
CA GLY A 473 -7.05 -23.91 -7.83
C GLY A 473 -8.29 -23.04 -7.59
N ASN A 474 -8.82 -23.06 -6.37
CA ASN A 474 -9.83 -22.08 -5.95
C ASN A 474 -9.12 -20.73 -5.75
N ILE A 475 -9.74 -19.64 -6.23
CA ILE A 475 -9.31 -18.26 -5.97
C ILE A 475 -9.39 -18.02 -4.46
N VAL A 476 -8.28 -17.63 -3.84
CA VAL A 476 -8.19 -17.41 -2.39
C VAL A 476 -7.38 -16.15 -2.11
N CYS A 477 -8.01 -15.18 -1.46
CA CYS A 477 -7.31 -14.00 -1.00
C CYS A 477 -6.25 -14.31 0.06
N GLY A 478 -5.06 -13.74 -0.08
CA GLY A 478 -3.86 -13.97 0.71
C GLY A 478 -2.88 -14.98 0.08
N ASP A 479 -3.05 -15.36 -1.19
CA ASP A 479 -2.16 -16.26 -1.92
C ASP A 479 -1.07 -15.52 -2.72
N ASN A 480 -0.99 -14.19 -2.60
CA ASN A 480 -0.09 -13.27 -3.32
C ASN A 480 -0.26 -13.27 -4.85
N ILE A 481 -1.42 -13.68 -5.37
CA ILE A 481 -1.75 -13.63 -6.79
C ILE A 481 -3.03 -12.81 -6.96
N CYS A 482 -3.00 -11.77 -7.78
CA CYS A 482 -4.22 -11.04 -8.09
C CYS A 482 -5.04 -11.72 -9.19
N ASN A 483 -5.77 -12.78 -8.83
CA ASN A 483 -6.65 -13.52 -9.75
C ASN A 483 -8.15 -13.36 -9.44
N GLU A 484 -8.49 -12.56 -8.43
CA GLU A 484 -9.85 -12.16 -8.11
C GLU A 484 -10.47 -11.29 -9.21
N ASP A 485 -11.79 -11.41 -9.38
CA ASP A 485 -12.49 -10.64 -10.41
C ASP A 485 -12.49 -9.14 -10.14
N ASN A 486 -12.57 -8.75 -8.86
CA ASN A 486 -12.46 -7.38 -8.40
C ASN A 486 -11.20 -7.21 -7.52
N PRO A 487 -10.20 -6.42 -7.96
CA PRO A 487 -9.00 -6.11 -7.18
C PRO A 487 -9.27 -5.56 -5.76
N ASN A 488 -10.44 -4.95 -5.54
CA ASN A 488 -10.81 -4.41 -4.23
C ASN A 488 -11.27 -5.46 -3.23
N ASP A 489 -11.67 -6.66 -3.69
CA ASP A 489 -12.16 -7.74 -2.83
C ASP A 489 -10.98 -8.47 -2.15
N CYS A 490 -9.81 -8.48 -2.79
CA CYS A 490 -8.55 -8.93 -2.20
C CYS A 490 -7.44 -7.90 -2.31
N PHE A 491 -7.57 -6.81 -1.55
CA PHE A 491 -6.55 -5.77 -1.47
C PHE A 491 -5.13 -6.33 -1.18
N GLN A 492 -5.05 -7.38 -0.35
CA GLN A 492 -3.79 -7.99 0.07
C GLN A 492 -2.91 -8.46 -1.11
N ASP A 493 -3.54 -9.02 -2.14
CA ASP A 493 -2.86 -9.59 -3.30
C ASP A 493 -2.92 -8.65 -4.50
N CYS A 494 -4.04 -7.92 -4.65
CA CYS A 494 -4.33 -7.09 -5.81
C CYS A 494 -3.95 -5.61 -5.69
N TYR A 495 -3.29 -5.17 -4.61
CA TYR A 495 -2.98 -3.74 -4.39
C TYR A 495 -2.28 -3.06 -5.57
N SER A 496 -1.46 -3.79 -6.32
CA SER A 496 -0.72 -3.35 -7.51
C SER A 496 -1.59 -3.20 -8.77
N HIS A 497 -2.77 -3.84 -8.81
CA HIS A 497 -3.73 -3.76 -9.91
C HIS A 497 -4.74 -2.61 -9.70
N ILE A 498 -4.81 -2.04 -8.48
CA ILE A 498 -5.73 -0.93 -8.15
C ILE A 498 -5.33 0.35 -8.88
N THR A 499 -4.01 0.62 -9.01
CA THR A 499 -3.51 1.80 -9.70
C THR A 499 -2.58 1.40 -10.84
N PRO A 500 -3.07 1.48 -12.09
CA PRO A 500 -2.22 1.20 -13.24
C PRO A 500 -1.19 2.32 -13.41
N ILE A 501 0.10 1.95 -13.40
CA ILE A 501 1.20 2.88 -13.66
C ILE A 501 1.41 3.00 -15.16
N CYS A 502 1.45 4.23 -15.66
CA CYS A 502 1.72 4.51 -17.05
C CYS A 502 3.22 4.67 -17.30
N ASP A 503 3.64 4.36 -18.53
CA ASP A 503 5.00 4.67 -18.97
C ASP A 503 5.24 6.19 -18.91
N ALA A 504 6.48 6.60 -18.61
CA ALA A 504 6.86 8.01 -18.70
C ALA A 504 6.49 8.54 -20.10
N ARG A 505 5.76 9.66 -20.14
CA ARG A 505 5.23 10.21 -21.39
C ARG A 505 6.36 10.38 -22.39
N LYS A 506 6.20 9.81 -23.59
CA LYS A 506 7.06 10.12 -24.72
C LYS A 506 6.66 11.52 -25.20
N VAL A 507 7.65 12.37 -25.45
CA VAL A 507 7.43 13.69 -26.08
C VAL A 507 6.45 13.50 -27.25
N PRO A 508 5.33 14.25 -27.33
CA PRO A 508 4.35 14.07 -28.38
C PRO A 508 5.01 14.03 -29.76
N LYS A 509 4.52 13.20 -30.68
CA LYS A 509 5.11 13.10 -32.03
C LYS A 509 5.21 14.52 -32.64
N ASN A 510 6.42 14.87 -33.10
CA ASN A 510 6.80 16.18 -33.66
C ASN A 510 7.02 17.32 -32.64
N HIS A 511 7.14 17.03 -31.34
CA HIS A 511 7.57 18.01 -30.34
C HIS A 511 9.06 17.82 -30.01
N ILE A 512 9.75 18.92 -29.69
CA ILE A 512 11.16 18.93 -29.32
C ILE A 512 11.25 18.53 -27.83
N ALA A 513 12.16 17.60 -27.49
CA ALA A 513 12.37 17.18 -26.11
C ALA A 513 12.90 18.33 -25.23
N PRO A 514 12.52 18.43 -23.94
CA PRO A 514 13.04 19.46 -23.05
C PRO A 514 14.57 19.40 -22.91
N GLY A 515 15.23 20.55 -22.70
CA GLY A 515 16.67 20.62 -22.41
C GLY A 515 17.55 21.35 -23.43
N PHE A 516 16.96 22.01 -24.42
CA PHE A 516 17.70 22.93 -25.30
C PHE A 516 17.86 24.28 -24.62
N ILE A 517 19.08 24.82 -24.61
CA ILE A 517 19.32 26.22 -24.21
C ILE A 517 18.92 27.07 -25.40
N THR A 518 17.79 27.76 -25.30
CA THR A 518 17.34 28.74 -26.29
C THR A 518 18.09 30.07 -26.05
N GLN A 519 18.47 30.76 -27.14
CA GLN A 519 18.84 32.18 -27.04
C GLN A 519 17.56 33.01 -27.03
N ASP A 520 17.61 34.24 -26.48
CA ASP A 520 16.52 35.23 -26.55
C ASP A 520 16.33 35.75 -27.99
N ASP A 521 15.99 34.86 -28.92
CA ASP A 521 15.69 35.16 -30.32
C ASP A 521 14.34 34.56 -30.74
N THR A 522 13.88 34.91 -31.94
CA THR A 522 12.56 34.48 -32.43
C THR A 522 12.47 32.96 -32.57
N LEU A 523 13.58 32.27 -32.79
CA LEU A 523 13.61 30.81 -32.91
C LEU A 523 13.53 30.14 -31.54
N GLY A 524 14.24 30.66 -30.54
CA GLY A 524 14.16 30.27 -29.14
C GLY A 524 12.74 30.44 -28.60
N ALA A 525 12.13 31.60 -28.85
CA ALA A 525 10.74 31.85 -28.47
C ALA A 525 9.74 30.88 -29.14
N ILE A 526 9.99 30.43 -30.37
CA ILE A 526 9.14 29.44 -31.05
C ILE A 526 9.35 28.03 -30.47
N ILE A 527 10.59 27.67 -30.11
CA ILE A 527 10.92 26.38 -29.49
C ILE A 527 10.34 26.29 -28.07
N ASP A 528 10.45 27.35 -27.27
CA ASP A 528 9.89 27.41 -25.92
C ASP A 528 8.35 27.36 -25.95
N ASN A 529 7.73 27.93 -26.98
CA ASN A 529 6.29 27.91 -27.19
C ASN A 529 5.76 26.57 -27.77
N GLN A 530 6.64 25.59 -28.00
CA GLN A 530 6.25 24.20 -28.29
C GLN A 530 6.20 23.31 -27.05
N MET A 531 6.70 23.77 -25.89
CA MET A 531 6.66 22.99 -24.65
C MET A 531 5.34 23.22 -23.92
N ILE A 532 4.57 22.15 -23.71
CA ILE A 532 3.41 22.19 -22.82
C ILE A 532 3.91 21.85 -21.41
N TRP A 533 3.90 22.84 -20.52
CA TRP A 533 4.34 22.70 -19.14
C TRP A 533 3.19 22.21 -18.24
N HIS A 534 3.49 21.52 -17.15
CA HIS A 534 2.49 21.31 -16.12
C HIS A 534 2.18 22.63 -15.42
N LEU A 535 0.96 22.77 -14.92
CA LEU A 535 0.59 23.93 -14.10
C LEU A 535 1.51 23.98 -12.86
N PRO A 536 2.30 25.06 -12.64
CA PRO A 536 3.21 25.17 -11.51
C PRO A 536 2.47 25.01 -10.18
N GLY A 537 3.00 24.17 -9.28
CA GLY A 537 2.41 23.88 -7.97
C GLY A 537 1.27 22.86 -7.99
N SER A 538 0.83 22.35 -9.15
CA SER A 538 -0.18 21.28 -9.21
C SER A 538 0.30 19.98 -8.56
N GLU A 539 1.61 19.76 -8.54
CA GLU A 539 2.27 18.64 -7.86
C GLU A 539 2.04 18.61 -6.35
N HIS A 540 1.73 19.75 -5.71
CA HIS A 540 1.37 19.80 -4.29
C HIS A 540 0.11 19.00 -3.98
N MET A 541 -0.75 18.76 -4.98
CA MET A 541 -1.95 17.94 -4.84
C MET A 541 -1.63 16.44 -4.77
N THR A 542 -0.40 16.00 -5.09
CA THR A 542 -0.01 14.58 -5.04
C THR A 542 0.23 14.10 -3.61
N THR A 543 0.69 14.99 -2.74
CA THR A 543 0.98 14.72 -1.34
C THR A 543 -0.21 15.14 -0.49
N ALA A 544 -0.49 14.34 0.53
CA ALA A 544 -1.46 14.72 1.55
C ALA A 544 -0.83 15.72 2.52
N ILE A 545 -1.66 16.31 3.38
CA ILE A 545 -1.29 17.20 4.46
C ILE A 545 -1.34 16.41 5.77
N ASP A 546 -0.28 16.51 6.56
CA ASP A 546 -0.36 16.16 7.97
C ASP A 546 -1.02 17.33 8.70
N ILE A 547 -2.28 17.15 9.13
CA ILE A 547 -3.04 18.23 9.76
C ILE A 547 -2.38 18.74 11.05
N VAL A 548 -1.56 17.94 11.74
CA VAL A 548 -0.85 18.32 12.96
C VAL A 548 0.19 19.41 12.70
N SER A 549 0.99 19.24 11.65
CA SER A 549 2.01 20.22 11.23
C SER A 549 1.45 21.27 10.27
N GLY A 550 0.39 20.97 9.55
CA GLY A 550 -0.11 21.79 8.45
C GLY A 550 0.77 21.73 7.19
N GLU A 551 1.75 20.82 7.15
CA GLU A 551 2.73 20.68 6.07
C GLU A 551 2.42 19.48 5.16
N HIS A 552 3.02 19.48 3.97
CA HIS A 552 2.94 18.35 3.05
C HIS A 552 3.64 17.12 3.63
N ALA A 553 3.00 15.97 3.50
CA ALA A 553 3.56 14.69 3.87
C ALA A 553 4.77 14.31 3.02
N GLN A 554 5.60 13.41 3.55
CA GLN A 554 6.90 13.06 2.94
C GLN A 554 6.79 12.27 1.63
N LYS A 555 5.62 11.67 1.35
CA LYS A 555 5.39 10.81 0.19
C LYS A 555 4.04 11.07 -0.47
N PRO A 556 3.94 10.86 -1.80
CA PRO A 556 2.69 11.07 -2.53
C PRO A 556 1.65 10.00 -2.14
N ILE A 557 0.43 10.45 -1.86
CA ILE A 557 -0.73 9.59 -1.63
C ILE A 557 -1.51 9.37 -2.92
N PHE A 558 -1.46 10.33 -3.86
CA PHE A 558 -2.12 10.21 -5.15
C PHE A 558 -1.14 10.03 -6.29
N TYR A 559 -1.58 9.29 -7.31
CA TYR A 559 -0.88 9.15 -8.57
C TYR A 559 -1.62 9.93 -9.64
N PHE A 560 -0.94 10.89 -10.25
CA PHE A 560 -1.44 11.64 -11.39
C PHE A 560 -0.70 11.19 -12.65
N GLY A 561 -1.43 10.50 -13.52
CA GLY A 561 -0.87 9.87 -14.72
C GLY A 561 -1.19 10.66 -15.98
N TYR A 562 -0.15 10.98 -16.77
CA TYR A 562 -0.30 11.57 -18.11
C TYR A 562 -0.34 10.46 -19.18
N CYS A 563 -1.30 9.54 -19.03
CA CYS A 563 -1.30 8.21 -19.65
C CYS A 563 -1.83 8.16 -21.09
N SER A 564 -2.70 9.09 -21.50
CA SER A 564 -3.33 9.08 -22.81
C SER A 564 -2.87 10.25 -23.66
N ASP A 565 -2.58 9.98 -24.94
CA ASP A 565 -2.36 11.01 -25.95
C ASP A 565 -3.69 11.66 -26.43
N SER A 566 -4.83 11.13 -25.98
CA SER A 566 -6.18 11.52 -26.44
C SER A 566 -6.88 12.53 -25.54
N ASP A 567 -6.57 12.57 -24.24
CA ASP A 567 -7.30 13.37 -23.25
C ASP A 567 -6.38 14.43 -22.64
N ILE A 568 -6.01 15.43 -23.45
CA ILE A 568 -5.16 16.53 -23.01
C ILE A 568 -6.04 17.58 -22.31
N ASN A 569 -5.96 17.67 -20.98
CA ASN A 569 -6.62 18.71 -20.20
C ASN A 569 -5.72 19.96 -20.14
N LEU A 570 -6.07 21.00 -20.90
CA LEU A 570 -5.28 22.22 -21.03
C LEU A 570 -5.90 23.39 -20.24
N VAL A 571 -5.04 24.12 -19.53
CA VAL A 571 -5.37 25.36 -18.82
C VAL A 571 -4.65 26.52 -19.50
N GLN A 572 -5.40 27.50 -19.98
CA GLN A 572 -4.83 28.71 -20.59
C GLN A 572 -4.61 29.80 -19.54
N ASP A 573 -3.38 30.32 -19.44
CA ASP A 573 -3.07 31.56 -18.74
C ASP A 573 -3.12 32.75 -19.72
N VAL A 574 -4.27 33.43 -19.75
CA VAL A 574 -4.46 34.61 -20.60
C VAL A 574 -3.65 35.82 -20.10
N TYR A 575 -3.31 35.87 -18.81
CA TYR A 575 -2.58 37.00 -18.22
C TYR A 575 -1.07 36.92 -18.50
N ARG A 576 -0.52 35.71 -18.57
CA ARG A 576 0.91 35.46 -18.81
C ARG A 576 1.21 34.95 -20.21
N GLY A 577 0.19 34.69 -21.03
CA GLY A 577 0.36 34.24 -22.41
C GLY A 577 0.85 32.79 -22.55
N SER A 578 0.55 31.94 -21.56
CA SER A 578 1.05 30.56 -21.46
C SER A 578 -0.09 29.54 -21.48
N VAL A 579 0.23 28.29 -21.84
CA VAL A 579 -0.70 27.16 -21.76
C VAL A 579 -0.07 26.05 -20.93
N TYR A 580 -0.81 25.54 -19.97
CA TYR A 580 -0.42 24.46 -19.08
C TYR A 580 -1.26 23.21 -19.32
N GLU A 581 -0.70 22.05 -19.02
CA GLU A 581 -1.42 20.79 -18.95
C GLU A 581 -1.67 20.37 -17.50
N LEU A 582 -2.84 19.77 -17.28
CA LEU A 582 -3.19 19.10 -16.05
C LEU A 582 -3.50 17.63 -16.33
N PRO A 583 -3.28 16.74 -15.36
CA PRO A 583 -3.72 15.36 -15.43
C PRO A 583 -5.25 15.32 -15.30
N LYS A 584 -5.89 14.22 -15.73
CA LYS A 584 -7.36 14.09 -15.67
C LYS A 584 -7.92 14.12 -14.24
N GLU A 585 -7.09 13.78 -13.26
CA GLU A 585 -7.42 13.80 -11.84
C GLU A 585 -7.53 15.20 -11.26
N LEU A 586 -7.04 16.23 -11.96
CA LEU A 586 -7.05 17.61 -11.51
C LEU A 586 -7.84 18.53 -12.45
N ALA A 587 -8.58 19.46 -11.86
CA ALA A 587 -9.10 20.64 -12.55
C ALA A 587 -8.40 21.88 -12.01
N GLY A 588 -8.11 22.86 -12.87
CA GLY A 588 -7.44 24.08 -12.44
C GLY A 588 -7.78 25.29 -13.28
N LYS A 589 -7.58 26.46 -12.68
CA LYS A 589 -7.86 27.75 -13.29
C LYS A 589 -6.80 28.78 -12.90
N MET A 590 -6.38 29.58 -13.87
CA MET A 590 -5.50 30.73 -13.64
C MET A 590 -6.27 31.94 -13.11
N LEU A 591 -5.67 32.61 -12.14
CA LEU A 591 -6.17 33.87 -11.59
C LEU A 591 -5.42 35.05 -12.23
N PRO A 592 -6.02 36.27 -12.22
CA PRO A 592 -5.35 37.49 -12.64
C PRO A 592 -4.01 37.71 -11.92
N GLN A 593 -3.13 38.50 -12.54
CA GLN A 593 -1.82 38.86 -11.97
C GLN A 593 -1.96 39.36 -10.52
N CYS A 594 -1.13 38.84 -9.62
CA CYS A 594 -1.28 39.01 -8.17
C CYS A 594 -1.41 40.46 -7.70
N SER A 595 -2.50 40.77 -7.00
CA SER A 595 -2.58 41.89 -6.05
C SER A 595 -2.22 41.38 -4.66
N PHE A 596 -1.26 42.04 -4.00
CA PHE A 596 -0.89 41.70 -2.63
C PHE A 596 -1.91 42.32 -1.68
N ASP A 597 -2.73 41.46 -1.07
CA ASP A 597 -3.69 41.88 -0.05
C ASP A 597 -3.13 41.59 1.34
N THR A 598 -3.24 42.58 2.24
CA THR A 598 -2.84 42.46 3.64
C THR A 598 -4.09 42.34 4.52
N SER A 599 -4.25 41.19 5.18
CA SER A 599 -5.35 40.95 6.12
C SER A 599 -4.81 40.66 7.52
N THR A 600 -5.58 41.04 8.54
CA THR A 600 -5.23 40.77 9.94
C THR A 600 -6.43 40.15 10.65
N THR A 601 -6.19 39.07 11.39
CA THR A 601 -7.20 38.40 12.23
C THR A 601 -6.78 38.45 13.69
N THR A 602 -7.76 38.49 14.59
CA THR A 602 -7.56 38.66 16.04
C THR A 602 -7.96 37.37 16.76
N HIS A 603 -7.15 36.95 17.72
CA HIS A 603 -7.37 35.76 18.55
C HIS A 603 -7.05 36.08 20.01
N SER A 604 -7.76 35.49 20.96
CA SER A 604 -7.55 35.68 22.41
C SER A 604 -6.48 34.73 22.98
N SER A 605 -6.22 33.61 22.32
CA SER A 605 -5.24 32.59 22.75
C SER A 605 -4.61 31.86 21.57
N VAL A 606 -3.53 31.11 21.82
CA VAL A 606 -2.91 30.27 20.78
C VAL A 606 -3.86 29.12 20.40
N THR A 607 -4.64 28.65 21.36
CA THR A 607 -5.69 27.65 21.14
C THR A 607 -6.78 28.15 20.19
N GLU A 608 -7.29 29.36 20.38
CA GLU A 608 -8.26 29.95 19.43
C GLU A 608 -7.67 30.16 18.03
N MET A 609 -6.40 30.60 17.95
CA MET A 609 -5.69 30.75 16.67
C MET A 609 -5.62 29.41 15.91
N LYS A 610 -5.31 28.33 16.62
CA LYS A 610 -5.28 26.96 16.08
C LYS A 610 -6.67 26.50 15.64
N GLU A 611 -7.69 26.65 16.49
CA GLU A 611 -9.07 26.28 16.17
C GLU A 611 -9.63 27.03 14.96
N SER A 612 -9.37 28.34 14.86
CA SER A 612 -9.75 29.15 13.71
C SER A 612 -9.09 28.65 12.42
N LYS A 613 -7.82 28.22 12.48
CA LYS A 613 -7.09 27.68 11.33
C LYS A 613 -7.62 26.31 10.92
N THR A 614 -7.90 25.43 11.88
CA THR A 614 -8.56 24.13 11.65
C THR A 614 -9.93 24.32 11.00
N LYS A 615 -10.77 25.19 11.56
CA LYS A 615 -12.12 25.46 11.05
C LYS A 615 -12.10 26.01 9.63
N LYS A 616 -11.17 26.92 9.31
CA LYS A 616 -11.00 27.46 7.95
C LYS A 616 -10.65 26.35 6.96
N SER A 617 -9.72 25.47 7.32
CA SER A 617 -9.22 24.39 6.46
C SER A 617 -10.22 23.25 6.27
N MET A 618 -11.09 23.01 7.25
CA MET A 618 -12.11 21.95 7.23
C MET A 618 -13.50 22.48 6.82
N SER A 619 -13.61 23.74 6.43
CA SER A 619 -14.90 24.40 6.16
C SER A 619 -15.67 23.73 5.02
N SER A 620 -15.04 23.46 3.88
CA SER A 620 -15.66 22.74 2.77
C SER A 620 -16.11 21.34 3.17
N TYR A 621 -15.27 20.61 3.93
CA TYR A 621 -15.63 19.28 4.42
C TYR A 621 -16.87 19.33 5.32
N SER A 622 -16.93 20.27 6.27
CA SER A 622 -18.09 20.49 7.14
C SER A 622 -19.38 20.74 6.34
N GLY A 623 -19.30 21.57 5.29
CA GLY A 623 -20.42 21.82 4.39
C GLY A 623 -20.87 20.58 3.63
N SER A 624 -19.93 19.72 3.22
CA SER A 624 -20.24 18.50 2.45
C SER A 624 -20.94 17.41 3.27
N ILE A 625 -20.73 17.38 4.59
CA ILE A 625 -21.38 16.42 5.50
C ILE A 625 -22.66 16.97 6.16
N GLY A 626 -23.09 18.19 5.80
CA GLY A 626 -24.38 18.75 6.24
C GLY A 626 -24.46 19.20 7.70
N GLY A 627 -23.33 19.55 8.33
CA GLY A 627 -23.29 19.96 9.73
C GLY A 627 -22.01 20.73 10.12
N SER A 628 -21.99 21.33 11.31
CA SER A 628 -20.76 21.89 11.88
C SER A 628 -19.77 20.76 12.11
N TYR A 629 -18.55 20.88 11.60
CA TYR A 629 -17.50 19.89 11.85
C TYR A 629 -17.15 19.91 13.34
N ASP A 630 -17.45 18.80 14.03
CA ASP A 630 -17.19 18.59 15.46
C ASP A 630 -15.99 17.66 15.71
N GLY A 631 -15.30 17.24 14.62
CA GLY A 631 -14.10 16.39 14.63
C GLY A 631 -14.22 15.07 15.41
N VAL A 632 -13.12 14.33 15.50
CA VAL A 632 -12.86 13.48 16.67
C VAL A 632 -12.24 14.41 17.70
N GLY A 633 -12.66 14.40 18.98
CA GLY A 633 -12.15 15.38 19.97
C GLY A 633 -10.61 15.49 20.00
N ALA A 634 -9.90 14.37 19.80
CA ALA A 634 -8.46 14.32 19.68
C ALA A 634 -7.90 15.04 18.43
N GLU A 635 -8.57 14.95 17.28
CA GLU A 635 -8.18 15.59 16.02
C GLU A 635 -8.22 17.12 16.13
N VAL A 636 -9.27 17.68 16.75
CA VAL A 636 -9.40 19.13 16.97
C VAL A 636 -8.27 19.65 17.88
N ASN A 637 -7.88 18.86 18.89
CA ASN A 637 -6.77 19.21 19.76
C ASN A 637 -5.40 19.12 19.05
N ALA A 638 -5.18 18.08 18.22
CA ALA A 638 -3.90 17.88 17.55
C ALA A 638 -3.70 18.73 16.29
N ALA A 639 -4.78 19.12 15.59
CA ALA A 639 -4.71 19.87 14.34
C ALA A 639 -3.94 21.20 14.51
N TYR A 640 -2.97 21.45 13.62
CA TYR A 640 -2.05 22.58 13.60
C TYR A 640 -1.23 22.78 14.89
N SER A 641 -1.14 21.78 15.77
CA SER A 641 -0.37 21.87 17.03
C SER A 641 1.13 22.08 16.81
N LYS A 642 1.68 21.59 15.70
CA LYS A 642 3.09 21.73 15.30
C LYS A 642 3.32 22.74 14.17
N ASP A 643 2.27 23.45 13.74
CA ASP A 643 2.39 24.45 12.70
C ASP A 643 3.41 25.54 13.06
N GLN A 644 4.18 26.00 12.09
CA GLN A 644 5.27 26.94 12.33
C GLN A 644 4.78 28.28 12.93
N SER A 645 3.59 28.78 12.52
CA SER A 645 3.03 30.01 13.07
C SER A 645 2.51 29.81 14.50
N ILE A 646 1.91 28.65 14.78
CA ILE A 646 1.41 28.28 16.11
C ILE A 646 2.57 28.08 17.09
N THR A 647 3.58 27.30 16.73
CA THR A 647 4.74 27.01 17.59
C THR A 647 5.57 28.25 17.90
N GLN A 648 5.83 29.12 16.90
CA GLN A 648 6.51 30.40 17.13
C GLN A 648 5.71 31.31 18.06
N THR A 649 4.38 31.37 17.89
CA THR A 649 3.52 32.17 18.76
C THR A 649 3.51 31.60 20.17
N ASN A 650 3.30 30.29 20.35
CA ASN A 650 3.31 29.60 21.65
C ASN A 650 4.63 29.77 22.41
N SER A 651 5.77 29.78 21.70
CA SER A 651 7.09 30.00 22.31
C SER A 651 7.31 31.41 22.86
N LYS A 652 6.54 32.39 22.38
CA LYS A 652 6.59 33.81 22.77
C LYS A 652 5.40 34.22 23.65
N SER A 653 4.34 33.43 23.69
CA SER A 653 3.21 33.62 24.59
C SER A 653 3.58 33.25 26.02
N ASP A 654 3.19 34.11 26.97
CA ASP A 654 3.29 33.87 28.41
C ASP A 654 1.95 34.17 29.13
N SER A 655 1.96 34.18 30.48
CA SER A 655 0.77 34.48 31.29
C SER A 655 0.24 35.92 31.17
N SER A 656 1.00 36.84 30.56
CA SER A 656 0.57 38.20 30.26
C SER A 656 -0.12 38.34 28.90
N THR A 657 -0.01 37.32 28.04
CA THR A 657 -0.68 37.27 26.73
C THR A 657 -2.18 37.47 26.87
N SER A 658 -2.68 38.48 26.16
CA SER A 658 -4.10 38.86 26.19
C SER A 658 -4.75 38.86 24.82
N THR A 659 -4.01 39.20 23.76
CA THR A 659 -4.52 39.17 22.39
C THR A 659 -3.39 38.90 21.39
N ILE A 660 -3.69 38.18 20.32
CA ILE A 660 -2.78 37.78 19.25
C ILE A 660 -3.38 38.26 17.92
N PHE A 661 -2.63 39.07 17.19
CA PHE A 661 -2.97 39.53 15.84
C PHE A 661 -2.15 38.76 14.81
N VAL A 662 -2.81 38.03 13.92
CA VAL A 662 -2.16 37.30 12.83
C VAL A 662 -2.33 38.09 11.55
N THR A 663 -1.23 38.64 11.04
CA THR A 663 -1.20 39.40 9.78
C THR A 663 -0.68 38.53 8.66
N GLU A 664 -1.45 38.43 7.58
CA GLU A 664 -1.14 37.66 6.37
C GLU A 664 -1.05 38.60 5.16
N ILE A 665 -0.03 38.39 4.34
CA ILE A 665 0.12 38.98 3.00
C ILE A 665 0.11 37.84 2.00
N ALA A 666 -0.90 37.81 1.12
CA ALA A 666 -1.09 36.73 0.16
C ALA A 666 -1.15 37.24 -1.28
N CYS A 667 -0.69 36.41 -2.20
CA CYS A 667 -0.77 36.58 -3.65
C CYS A 667 -1.28 35.26 -4.22
N ASN A 668 -2.42 35.30 -4.92
CA ASN A 668 -3.08 34.14 -5.49
C ASN A 668 -2.76 34.04 -6.99
N VAL A 669 -2.23 32.91 -7.44
CA VAL A 669 -1.81 32.68 -8.83
C VAL A 669 -2.79 31.79 -9.58
N SER A 670 -3.21 30.69 -8.97
CA SER A 670 -4.10 29.72 -9.58
C SER A 670 -4.89 28.96 -8.52
N THR A 671 -5.95 28.28 -8.94
CA THR A 671 -6.73 27.36 -8.10
C THR A 671 -6.69 25.98 -8.70
N VAL A 672 -6.54 24.94 -7.88
CA VAL A 672 -6.52 23.55 -8.30
C VAL A 672 -7.48 22.74 -7.43
N GLU A 673 -8.23 21.83 -8.04
CA GLU A 673 -9.18 20.94 -7.39
C GLU A 673 -8.93 19.49 -7.82
N LEU A 674 -8.96 18.57 -6.85
CA LEU A 674 -8.89 17.14 -7.09
C LEU A 674 -10.27 16.62 -7.52
N VAL A 675 -10.41 16.17 -8.77
CA VAL A 675 -11.68 15.69 -9.34
C VAL A 675 -11.82 14.18 -9.32
N GLU A 676 -10.72 13.44 -9.46
CA GLU A 676 -10.69 11.96 -9.43
C GLU A 676 -9.62 11.48 -8.46
N ILE A 677 -9.95 10.45 -7.66
CA ILE A 677 -9.04 9.90 -6.66
C ILE A 677 -8.38 8.64 -7.22
N VAL A 678 -7.05 8.70 -7.35
CA VAL A 678 -6.22 7.55 -7.75
C VAL A 678 -5.07 7.45 -6.77
N PHE A 679 -5.06 6.40 -5.96
CA PHE A 679 -4.03 6.22 -4.93
C PHE A 679 -2.66 5.92 -5.54
N HIS A 680 -1.60 6.34 -4.87
CA HIS A 680 -0.25 6.07 -5.33
C HIS A 680 0.16 4.61 -5.06
N PRO A 681 0.79 3.89 -6.01
CA PRO A 681 1.18 2.49 -5.82
C PRO A 681 2.08 2.26 -4.60
N THR A 682 2.89 3.26 -4.22
CA THR A 682 3.73 3.16 -3.02
C THR A 682 2.90 3.25 -1.73
N PHE A 683 1.85 4.06 -1.72
CA PHE A 683 0.90 4.13 -0.61
C PHE A 683 0.20 2.78 -0.42
N LEU A 684 -0.38 2.24 -1.50
CA LEU A 684 -1.05 0.94 -1.48
C LEU A 684 -0.13 -0.19 -0.99
N LYS A 685 1.13 -0.18 -1.43
CA LYS A 685 2.15 -1.14 -0.99
C LYS A 685 2.47 -1.03 0.49
N ASP A 686 2.51 0.17 1.05
CA ASP A 686 2.82 0.35 2.47
C ASP A 686 1.62 -0.01 3.34
N VAL A 687 0.40 0.33 2.92
CA VAL A 687 -0.86 -0.12 3.55
C VAL A 687 -0.94 -1.66 3.59
N LYS A 688 -0.58 -2.34 2.50
CA LYS A 688 -0.55 -3.82 2.41
C LYS A 688 0.41 -4.48 3.42
N LYS A 689 1.44 -3.77 3.88
CA LYS A 689 2.40 -4.31 4.85
C LYS A 689 1.94 -4.20 6.30
N CYS A 690 0.90 -3.44 6.58
CA CYS A 690 0.42 -3.21 7.94
C CYS A 690 -0.16 -4.51 8.54
N LYS A 691 0.41 -4.96 9.67
CA LYS A 691 -0.05 -6.13 10.41
C LYS A 691 -0.61 -5.77 11.80
N SER A 692 -0.54 -4.50 12.18
CA SER A 692 -0.98 -3.98 13.46
C SER A 692 -1.44 -2.52 13.33
N VAL A 693 -2.12 -2.02 14.36
CA VAL A 693 -2.50 -0.59 14.44
C VAL A 693 -1.26 0.30 14.45
N ASN A 694 -0.18 -0.10 15.14
CA ASN A 694 1.07 0.67 15.19
C ASN A 694 1.77 0.77 13.83
N ASP A 695 1.69 -0.26 12.98
CA ASP A 695 2.22 -0.19 11.62
C ASP A 695 1.46 0.85 10.80
N MET A 696 0.14 0.94 10.99
CA MET A 696 -0.70 1.94 10.34
C MET A 696 -0.41 3.36 10.84
N VAL A 697 -0.07 3.55 12.12
CA VAL A 697 0.42 4.84 12.63
C VAL A 697 1.67 5.28 11.86
N GLY A 698 2.60 4.35 11.57
CA GLY A 698 3.77 4.63 10.73
C GLY A 698 3.44 5.00 9.28
N VAL A 699 2.30 4.52 8.74
CA VAL A 699 1.79 4.95 7.43
C VAL A 699 1.23 6.37 7.51
N ILE A 700 0.45 6.69 8.55
CA ILE A 700 -0.09 8.04 8.77
C ILE A 700 1.04 9.07 8.91
N GLU A 701 2.07 8.77 9.70
CA GLU A 701 3.25 9.65 9.85
C GLU A 701 3.97 9.94 8.53
N LYS A 702 3.86 9.02 7.56
CA LYS A 702 4.54 9.11 6.25
C LYS A 702 3.71 9.81 5.19
N TYR A 703 2.39 9.58 5.18
CA TYR A 703 1.48 10.06 4.14
C TYR A 703 0.53 11.17 4.60
N GLY A 704 0.49 11.51 5.89
CA GLY A 704 -0.41 12.51 6.46
C GLY A 704 -1.79 11.93 6.79
N THR A 705 -2.69 12.80 7.26
CA THR A 705 -4.05 12.44 7.71
C THR A 705 -5.13 12.99 6.79
N HIS A 706 -4.86 14.07 6.09
CA HIS A 706 -5.81 14.77 5.24
C HIS A 706 -5.26 14.95 3.83
N TYR A 707 -6.12 15.06 2.84
CA TYR A 707 -5.72 15.41 1.49
C TYR A 707 -6.35 16.74 1.06
N ILE A 708 -5.70 17.41 0.12
CA ILE A 708 -6.18 18.68 -0.44
C ILE A 708 -7.27 18.35 -1.46
N LYS A 709 -8.52 18.70 -1.16
CA LYS A 709 -9.63 18.60 -2.11
C LYS A 709 -9.61 19.76 -3.08
N SER A 710 -9.40 20.98 -2.57
CA SER A 710 -9.27 22.20 -3.34
C SER A 710 -8.18 23.08 -2.72
N GLY A 711 -7.42 23.80 -3.54
CA GLY A 711 -6.32 24.63 -3.08
C GLY A 711 -6.12 25.89 -3.93
N VAL A 712 -5.77 26.99 -3.27
CA VAL A 712 -5.28 28.22 -3.91
C VAL A 712 -3.76 28.20 -3.87
N LEU A 713 -3.15 28.24 -5.05
CA LEU A 713 -1.72 28.27 -5.25
C LEU A 713 -1.23 29.72 -5.35
N GLY A 714 -0.09 30.00 -4.72
CA GLY A 714 0.53 31.32 -4.76
C GLY A 714 1.61 31.49 -3.69
N GLY A 715 1.69 32.70 -3.13
CA GLY A 715 2.66 33.02 -2.08
C GLY A 715 1.98 33.67 -0.89
N LYS A 716 2.39 33.29 0.32
CA LYS A 716 1.86 33.87 1.57
C LYS A 716 2.96 34.12 2.59
N LEU A 717 2.94 35.30 3.20
CA LEU A 717 3.75 35.67 4.35
C LEU A 717 2.85 35.84 5.57
N THR A 718 3.22 35.24 6.70
CA THR A 718 2.45 35.29 7.95
C THR A 718 3.33 35.73 9.12
N GLN A 719 2.85 36.69 9.91
CA GLN A 719 3.48 37.13 11.16
C GLN A 719 2.43 37.33 12.26
N SER A 720 2.73 36.84 13.47
CA SER A 720 1.90 37.07 14.66
C SER A 720 2.47 38.21 15.51
N THR A 721 1.59 39.08 15.98
CA THR A 721 1.85 40.14 16.97
C THR A 721 1.12 39.79 18.26
N ILE A 722 1.85 39.60 19.35
CA ILE A 722 1.36 39.17 20.66
C ILE A 722 1.34 40.41 21.57
N THR A 723 0.22 40.67 22.23
CA THR A 723 0.08 41.82 23.14
C THR A 723 -0.47 41.40 24.50
N SER A 724 -0.11 42.18 25.52
CA SER A 724 -0.64 42.07 26.89
C SER A 724 -1.89 42.93 27.12
N GLU A 725 -2.36 43.65 26.10
CA GLU A 725 -3.62 44.41 26.16
C GLU A 725 -4.79 43.54 25.71
N VAL A 726 -5.89 43.60 26.47
CA VAL A 726 -7.17 42.99 26.11
C VAL A 726 -7.94 43.96 25.22
N MET A 727 -8.51 43.47 24.11
CA MET A 727 -9.36 44.27 23.24
C MET A 727 -10.72 44.51 23.88
N THR A 728 -11.02 45.76 24.25
CA THR A 728 -12.29 46.12 24.92
C THR A 728 -13.30 46.81 23.99
N SER A 729 -12.87 47.23 22.80
CA SER A 729 -13.70 47.89 21.80
C SER A 729 -13.19 47.61 20.38
N SER A 730 -14.09 47.71 19.39
CA SER A 730 -13.75 47.53 17.97
C SER A 730 -12.78 48.59 17.44
N GLU A 731 -12.80 49.81 17.99
CA GLU A 731 -11.86 50.88 17.63
C GLU A 731 -10.43 50.52 18.06
N GLN A 732 -10.24 50.02 19.28
CA GLN A 732 -8.93 49.56 19.76
C GLN A 732 -8.39 48.40 18.94
N GLU A 733 -9.27 47.46 18.56
CA GLU A 733 -8.91 46.32 17.71
C GLU A 733 -8.50 46.79 16.30
N ALA A 734 -9.24 47.74 15.71
CA ALA A 734 -8.90 48.34 14.42
C ALA A 734 -7.53 49.03 14.46
N ASP A 735 -7.25 49.80 15.52
CA ASP A 735 -5.95 50.45 15.73
C ASP A 735 -4.81 49.42 15.90
N TRP A 736 -5.04 48.33 16.62
CA TRP A 736 -4.03 47.27 16.77
C TRP A 736 -3.83 46.44 15.49
N SER A 737 -4.90 46.23 14.73
CA SER A 737 -4.86 45.61 13.40
C SER A 737 -4.02 46.44 12.44
N GLU A 738 -4.28 47.75 12.36
CA GLU A 738 -3.53 48.68 11.53
C GLU A 738 -2.04 48.75 11.94
N SER A 739 -1.77 48.83 13.25
CA SER A 739 -0.40 48.78 13.79
C SER A 739 0.35 47.49 13.42
N SER A 740 -0.37 46.36 13.39
CA SER A 740 0.20 45.06 13.01
C SER A 740 0.53 45.00 11.53
N LYS A 741 -0.34 45.53 10.66
CA LYS A 741 -0.08 45.66 9.20
C LYS A 741 1.14 46.52 8.91
N ARG A 742 1.24 47.69 9.56
CA ARG A 742 2.39 48.59 9.43
C ARG A 742 3.69 47.92 9.90
N SER A 743 3.62 47.20 11.03
CA SER A 743 4.74 46.44 11.57
C SER A 743 5.20 45.33 10.62
N MET A 744 4.26 44.62 9.98
CA MET A 744 4.53 43.59 8.98
C MET A 744 5.22 44.18 7.73
N GLY A 745 4.73 45.33 7.23
CA GLY A 745 5.35 46.04 6.11
C GLY A 745 6.81 46.45 6.37
N ALA A 746 7.16 46.74 7.63
CA ALA A 746 8.55 46.96 8.05
C ALA A 746 9.35 45.64 8.14
N SER A 747 8.78 44.61 8.78
CA SER A 747 9.42 43.28 8.94
C SER A 747 9.80 42.62 7.61
N ILE A 748 9.01 42.86 6.56
CA ILE A 748 9.22 42.29 5.23
C ILE A 748 10.50 42.81 4.54
N LYS A 749 10.96 44.01 4.91
CA LYS A 749 12.18 44.62 4.35
C LYS A 749 13.45 44.16 5.08
N THR A 750 13.34 43.70 6.34
CA THR A 750 14.46 43.25 7.19
C THR A 750 14.00 42.12 8.15
N PRO A 751 14.44 40.85 7.99
CA PRO A 751 13.88 39.71 8.73
C PRO A 751 14.48 39.52 10.13
N VAL A 752 15.54 40.27 10.48
CA VAL A 752 16.31 40.10 11.71
C VAL A 752 16.20 41.35 12.56
N LEU A 753 15.91 41.15 13.85
CA LEU A 753 15.91 42.10 14.97
C LEU A 753 17.20 42.97 15.05
N GLN A 754 17.41 43.86 14.10
CA GLN A 754 18.40 44.94 14.17
C GLN A 754 17.71 46.29 14.03
N GLY A 755 17.51 46.92 15.18
CA GLY A 755 17.69 48.36 15.38
C GLY A 755 16.83 49.32 14.55
N GLY A 756 15.76 49.82 15.18
CA GLY A 756 15.37 51.23 15.16
C GLY A 756 15.33 51.95 13.82
N ALA A 757 14.39 51.59 12.95
CA ALA A 757 13.92 52.54 11.94
C ALA A 757 12.88 53.46 12.59
N SER A 758 13.12 54.77 12.57
CA SER A 758 12.14 55.77 13.03
C SER A 758 10.90 55.73 12.13
N ASN A 759 9.76 55.31 12.69
CA ASN A 759 8.48 55.26 11.98
C ASN A 759 7.93 56.67 11.77
N SER A 760 8.24 57.28 10.62
CA SER A 760 7.63 58.55 10.20
C SER A 760 6.15 58.36 9.85
N ASP A 761 5.33 59.39 10.11
CA ASP A 761 3.90 59.40 9.78
C ASP A 761 3.69 59.07 8.29
N THR A 762 2.78 58.14 8.01
CA THR A 762 2.42 57.74 6.65
C THR A 762 1.05 58.33 6.30
N SER A 763 0.86 58.82 5.07
CA SER A 763 -0.42 59.37 4.60
C SER A 763 -1.58 58.36 4.61
N ASP A 764 -1.24 57.07 4.65
CA ASP A 764 -2.18 55.97 4.41
C ASP A 764 -2.65 55.30 5.72
N SER A 765 -2.22 55.80 6.89
CA SER A 765 -2.58 55.21 8.19
C SER A 765 -3.25 56.24 9.09
N THR A 766 -4.25 55.81 9.86
CA THR A 766 -4.93 56.63 10.87
C THR A 766 -4.13 56.77 12.17
N LEU A 767 -3.02 56.05 12.30
CA LEU A 767 -2.16 56.04 13.49
C LEU A 767 -0.96 56.99 13.33
N SER A 768 -0.77 57.86 14.31
CA SER A 768 0.47 58.65 14.42
C SER A 768 1.68 57.74 14.69
N GLY A 769 2.87 58.16 14.26
CA GLY A 769 4.14 57.47 14.52
C GLY A 769 4.39 57.25 16.02
N LYS A 770 3.95 58.18 16.88
CA LYS A 770 4.01 58.02 18.34
C LYS A 770 3.11 56.89 18.85
N GLN A 771 1.87 56.79 18.36
CA GLN A 771 0.97 55.69 18.71
C GLN A 771 1.51 54.34 18.22
N GLN A 772 2.17 54.32 17.06
CA GLN A 772 2.82 53.12 16.53
C GLN A 772 3.96 52.65 17.45
N ASP A 773 4.84 53.55 17.87
CA ASP A 773 5.97 53.21 18.74
C ASP A 773 5.50 52.73 20.12
N GLU A 774 4.45 53.36 20.68
CA GLU A 774 3.82 52.92 21.93
C GLU A 774 3.22 51.51 21.82
N LYS A 775 2.54 51.19 20.71
CA LYS A 775 2.00 49.85 20.45
C LYS A 775 3.12 48.83 20.25
N MET A 776 4.17 49.17 19.51
CA MET A 776 5.33 48.29 19.31
C MET A 776 6.04 47.95 20.62
N ALA A 777 6.17 48.91 21.54
CA ALA A 777 6.78 48.68 22.86
C ALA A 777 5.96 47.74 23.76
N LYS A 778 4.66 47.60 23.52
CA LYS A 778 3.74 46.73 24.28
C LYS A 778 3.46 45.39 23.62
N SER A 779 4.15 45.08 22.52
CA SER A 779 3.91 43.87 21.73
C SER A 779 5.18 43.12 21.41
N GLU A 780 5.08 41.81 21.32
CA GLU A 780 6.10 40.95 20.75
C GLU A 780 5.69 40.45 19.37
N ARG A 781 6.66 40.17 18.49
CA ARG A 781 6.39 39.68 17.14
C ARG A 781 7.14 38.38 16.88
N THR A 782 6.53 37.49 16.10
CA THR A 782 7.17 36.28 15.57
C THR A 782 8.03 36.62 14.35
N SER A 783 8.89 35.68 13.95
CA SER A 783 9.49 35.72 12.62
C SER A 783 8.42 35.54 11.53
N ILE A 784 8.73 35.98 10.31
CA ILE A 784 7.86 35.78 9.16
C ILE A 784 7.91 34.31 8.74
N VAL A 785 6.76 33.66 8.69
CA VAL A 785 6.57 32.36 8.03
C VAL A 785 6.32 32.63 6.55
N THR A 786 7.09 31.98 5.68
CA THR A 786 7.07 32.20 4.22
C THR A 786 6.57 30.94 3.51
N LEU A 787 5.55 31.08 2.67
CA LEU A 787 5.03 30.06 1.76
C LEU A 787 5.13 30.54 0.32
N GLY A 788 5.59 29.65 -0.57
CA GLY A 788 5.79 29.95 -2.00
C GLY A 788 7.04 30.80 -2.27
N GLY A 789 7.41 30.92 -3.54
CA GLY A 789 8.60 31.62 -4.00
C GLY A 789 9.89 30.80 -3.88
N SER A 790 10.98 31.33 -4.42
CA SER A 790 12.28 30.65 -4.48
C SER A 790 12.83 30.35 -3.08
N PRO A 791 13.36 29.14 -2.85
CA PRO A 791 14.00 28.77 -1.58
C PRO A 791 15.09 29.77 -1.18
N GLY A 792 15.10 30.19 0.09
CA GLY A 792 16.10 31.11 0.62
C GLY A 792 15.83 32.60 0.41
N SER A 793 14.70 32.99 -0.19
CA SER A 793 14.32 34.40 -0.37
C SER A 793 14.24 35.21 0.93
N TYR A 794 14.04 34.54 2.08
CA TYR A 794 14.02 35.12 3.43
C TYR A 794 15.08 34.52 4.39
N ALA A 795 16.15 33.90 3.86
CA ALA A 795 17.18 33.27 4.70
C ALA A 795 18.05 34.30 5.46
N PRO A 796 18.41 34.03 6.73
CA PRO A 796 19.35 34.86 7.50
C PRO A 796 20.72 34.92 6.80
N GLY A 797 21.25 36.13 6.57
CA GLY A 797 22.57 36.33 5.96
C GLY A 797 22.61 36.35 4.42
N SER A 798 21.45 36.37 3.74
CA SER A 798 21.42 36.56 2.28
C SER A 798 21.91 37.95 1.88
N SER A 799 22.59 38.06 0.73
CA SER A 799 23.06 39.33 0.12
C SER A 799 21.92 40.26 -0.35
N SER A 800 20.67 39.87 -0.10
CA SER A 800 19.43 40.51 -0.53
C SER A 800 18.72 41.33 0.56
N GLN A 801 19.38 41.65 1.69
CA GLN A 801 18.77 42.51 2.70
C GLN A 801 18.29 43.84 2.07
N GLY A 802 16.99 44.13 2.17
CA GLY A 802 16.32 45.26 1.50
C GLY A 802 15.47 44.89 0.26
N GLU A 803 15.78 43.82 -0.46
CA GLU A 803 15.09 43.37 -1.69
C GLU A 803 14.38 42.00 -1.57
N MET A 804 14.38 41.39 -0.38
CA MET A 804 13.84 40.04 -0.13
C MET A 804 12.39 39.89 -0.61
N PHE A 805 11.55 40.89 -0.35
CA PHE A 805 10.16 40.88 -0.79
C PHE A 805 10.03 40.85 -2.31
N GLN A 806 10.81 41.66 -3.05
CA GLN A 806 10.74 41.68 -4.50
C GLN A 806 11.23 40.37 -5.11
N LYS A 807 12.32 39.81 -4.58
CA LYS A 807 12.83 38.50 -5.03
C LYS A 807 11.83 37.39 -4.78
N TRP A 808 11.25 37.33 -3.58
CA TRP A 808 10.19 36.40 -3.25
C TRP A 808 8.98 36.58 -4.18
N ALA A 809 8.42 37.79 -4.24
CA ALA A 809 7.25 38.14 -5.06
C ALA A 809 7.43 37.78 -6.54
N SER A 810 8.57 38.10 -7.14
CA SER A 810 8.87 37.84 -8.55
C SER A 810 8.96 36.34 -8.91
N SER A 811 9.10 35.47 -7.90
CA SER A 811 9.28 34.03 -8.09
C SER A 811 8.01 33.20 -7.84
N ILE A 812 6.94 33.81 -7.33
CA ILE A 812 5.71 33.09 -6.93
C ILE A 812 5.04 32.42 -8.13
N ASP A 813 5.05 33.05 -9.30
CA ASP A 813 4.40 32.51 -10.50
C ASP A 813 5.01 31.18 -10.97
N LEU A 814 6.32 30.97 -10.72
CA LEU A 814 7.04 29.76 -11.10
C LEU A 814 7.12 28.74 -9.96
N ASN A 815 7.13 29.20 -8.71
CA ASN A 815 7.24 28.37 -7.52
C ASN A 815 6.10 28.64 -6.52
N PRO A 816 4.82 28.46 -6.90
CA PRO A 816 3.73 28.69 -5.98
C PRO A 816 3.63 27.55 -4.96
N ALA A 817 3.16 27.88 -3.75
CA ALA A 817 2.79 26.92 -2.71
C ALA A 817 1.28 26.97 -2.48
N VAL A 818 0.74 25.97 -1.79
CA VAL A 818 -0.66 25.97 -1.36
C VAL A 818 -0.81 26.94 -0.19
N ILE A 819 -1.49 28.08 -0.41
CA ILE A 819 -1.62 29.15 0.59
C ILE A 819 -2.97 29.16 1.30
N SER A 820 -3.96 28.52 0.69
CA SER A 820 -5.29 28.24 1.24
C SER A 820 -5.75 26.88 0.71
N GLN A 821 -6.32 26.04 1.56
CA GLN A 821 -6.69 24.67 1.22
C GLN A 821 -7.96 24.23 1.92
N ASP A 822 -8.76 23.45 1.20
CA ASP A 822 -9.87 22.67 1.73
C ASP A 822 -9.40 21.23 1.93
N LEU A 823 -9.37 20.82 3.20
CA LEU A 823 -8.86 19.53 3.62
C LEU A 823 -9.99 18.55 3.86
N TYR A 824 -9.81 17.33 3.36
CA TYR A 824 -10.72 16.20 3.56
C TYR A 824 -9.95 15.05 4.21
N PRO A 825 -10.53 14.32 5.17
CA PRO A 825 -9.84 13.22 5.84
C PRO A 825 -9.56 12.06 4.87
N ILE A 826 -8.36 11.46 4.94
CA ILE A 826 -7.99 10.31 4.11
C ILE A 826 -8.87 9.08 4.45
N ARG A 827 -9.27 8.93 5.72
CA ARG A 827 -10.16 7.84 6.18
C ARG A 827 -11.45 7.68 5.36
N ASP A 828 -11.94 8.76 4.75
CA ASP A 828 -13.23 8.75 4.04
C ASP A 828 -13.09 8.28 2.58
N ILE A 829 -11.89 8.36 2.02
CA ILE A 829 -11.60 7.90 0.65
C ILE A 829 -11.01 6.48 0.60
N ILE A 830 -10.64 5.92 1.76
CA ILE A 830 -10.22 4.52 1.88
C ILE A 830 -11.46 3.62 1.75
N PRO A 831 -11.52 2.70 0.76
CA PRO A 831 -12.63 1.78 0.62
C PRO A 831 -12.79 0.85 1.82
N SER A 832 -14.03 0.72 2.31
CA SER A 832 -14.36 -0.20 3.41
C SER A 832 -14.27 -1.68 3.01
N THR A 833 -14.21 -1.98 1.72
CA THR A 833 -14.04 -3.34 1.17
C THR A 833 -12.60 -3.84 1.26
N TRP A 834 -11.62 -2.96 1.47
CA TRP A 834 -10.22 -3.37 1.56
C TRP A 834 -9.96 -4.09 2.88
N MET A 835 -9.86 -5.42 2.82
CA MET A 835 -9.61 -6.26 4.00
C MET A 835 -8.12 -6.27 4.37
N THR A 836 -7.83 -6.38 5.67
CA THR A 836 -6.45 -6.49 6.19
C THR A 836 -6.15 -7.91 6.66
N SER A 837 -4.86 -8.20 6.91
CA SER A 837 -4.45 -9.43 7.59
C SER A 837 -4.79 -9.43 9.10
N VAL A 838 -5.28 -8.31 9.65
CA VAL A 838 -5.68 -8.22 11.07
C VAL A 838 -7.12 -8.74 11.21
N VAL A 839 -7.30 -9.79 12.00
CA VAL A 839 -8.59 -10.47 12.17
C VAL A 839 -9.68 -9.47 12.58
N GLY A 840 -10.74 -9.39 11.76
CA GLY A 840 -11.92 -8.58 12.04
C GLY A 840 -11.81 -7.09 11.70
N LYS A 841 -10.72 -6.62 11.05
CA LYS A 841 -10.57 -5.21 10.66
C LYS A 841 -10.31 -5.04 9.16
N ASN A 842 -10.98 -4.06 8.55
CA ASN A 842 -10.67 -3.56 7.21
C ASN A 842 -9.66 -2.41 7.31
N VAL A 843 -9.08 -2.00 6.18
CA VAL A 843 -8.04 -0.95 6.15
C VAL A 843 -8.59 0.35 6.73
N GLN A 844 -9.84 0.66 6.42
CA GLN A 844 -10.49 1.88 6.88
C GLN A 844 -10.64 1.94 8.42
N SER A 845 -11.05 0.85 9.07
CA SER A 845 -11.16 0.81 10.53
C SER A 845 -9.80 0.83 11.19
N LEU A 846 -8.82 0.12 10.62
CA LEU A 846 -7.43 0.14 11.08
C LEU A 846 -6.82 1.56 11.01
N TRP A 847 -7.14 2.31 9.95
CA TRP A 847 -6.74 3.71 9.78
C TRP A 847 -7.35 4.60 10.86
N LYS A 848 -8.65 4.49 11.14
CA LYS A 848 -9.34 5.29 12.17
C LYS A 848 -8.77 5.06 13.58
N ASP A 849 -8.48 3.81 13.92
CA ASP A 849 -7.85 3.48 15.20
C ASP A 849 -6.44 4.07 15.32
N ALA A 850 -5.67 4.03 14.22
CA ALA A 850 -4.33 4.60 14.16
C ALA A 850 -4.33 6.13 14.19
N GLU A 851 -5.31 6.79 13.54
CA GLU A 851 -5.51 8.24 13.62
C GLU A 851 -5.72 8.70 15.06
N THR A 852 -6.50 7.96 15.84
CA THR A 852 -6.77 8.29 17.24
C THR A 852 -5.45 8.32 18.04
N ILE A 853 -4.64 7.27 17.93
CA ILE A 853 -3.32 7.20 18.58
C ILE A 853 -2.38 8.30 18.08
N TYR A 854 -2.39 8.58 16.77
CA TYR A 854 -1.57 9.63 16.17
C TYR A 854 -1.93 11.02 16.72
N TYR A 855 -3.21 11.34 16.82
CA TYR A 855 -3.67 12.61 17.37
C TYR A 855 -3.37 12.71 18.86
N ASP A 856 -3.62 11.66 19.64
CA ASP A 856 -3.32 11.66 21.08
C ASP A 856 -1.84 11.95 21.35
N ARG A 857 -0.92 11.34 20.58
CA ARG A 857 0.53 11.59 20.66
C ARG A 857 0.96 13.02 20.30
N ASN A 858 0.14 13.71 19.52
CA ASN A 858 0.42 15.04 18.99
C ASN A 858 -0.53 16.10 19.57
N SER A 859 -1.21 15.79 20.67
CA SER A 859 -2.07 16.71 21.41
C SER A 859 -1.31 17.99 21.71
N PHE A 860 -1.97 19.13 21.49
CA PHE A 860 -1.38 20.43 21.76
C PHE A 860 -1.34 20.67 23.27
N THR A 861 -0.21 21.19 23.76
CA THR A 861 -0.10 21.74 25.11
C THR A 861 0.35 23.18 24.96
N GLU A 862 -0.47 24.12 25.39
CA GLU A 862 -0.10 25.54 25.43
C GLU A 862 1.07 25.71 26.41
N ASN A 863 2.02 26.59 26.10
CA ASN A 863 3.23 26.77 26.89
C ASN A 863 2.87 27.04 28.38
N PRO A 864 3.35 26.22 29.34
CA PRO A 864 2.87 26.20 30.74
C PRO A 864 3.39 27.37 31.57
N GLY A 865 3.20 28.60 31.08
CA GLY A 865 3.24 29.80 31.90
C GLY A 865 1.98 29.97 32.76
N ARG A 866 0.94 29.14 32.56
CA ARG A 866 -0.24 29.06 33.44
C ARG A 866 0.00 27.97 34.48
N GLN A 867 0.20 28.37 35.72
CA GLN A 867 0.17 27.46 36.85
C GLN A 867 -1.29 27.04 37.05
N GLU A 868 -1.63 25.80 36.70
CA GLU A 868 -2.96 25.24 36.92
C GLU A 868 -3.10 24.81 38.38
N PHE A 869 -4.25 25.10 38.98
CA PHE A 869 -4.56 24.81 40.37
C PHE A 869 -5.75 23.86 40.43
N GLN A 870 -5.55 22.69 41.05
CA GLN A 870 -6.58 21.65 41.13
C GLN A 870 -7.48 21.84 42.36
N TYR A 871 -8.79 21.73 42.15
CA TYR A 871 -9.80 21.87 43.20
C TYR A 871 -10.79 20.72 43.22
N MET A 872 -11.31 20.45 44.41
CA MET A 872 -12.42 19.57 44.69
C MET A 872 -13.60 20.39 45.19
N LEU A 873 -14.76 20.28 44.54
CA LEU A 873 -16.05 20.76 45.02
C LEU A 873 -16.86 19.61 45.61
N LEU A 874 -17.33 19.78 46.84
CA LEU A 874 -18.30 18.90 47.49
C LEU A 874 -19.65 19.61 47.59
N MET A 875 -20.70 19.01 47.04
CA MET A 875 -22.08 19.46 47.21
C MET A 875 -22.81 18.54 48.19
N HIS A 876 -23.22 19.13 49.31
CA HIS A 876 -24.00 18.48 50.36
C HIS A 876 -25.47 18.83 50.16
N THR A 877 -26.33 17.83 49.94
CA THR A 877 -27.77 18.05 49.75
C THR A 877 -28.59 16.94 50.39
N ALA A 878 -29.80 17.28 50.84
CA ALA A 878 -30.82 16.30 51.19
C ALA A 878 -31.48 15.75 49.91
N SER A 879 -32.14 14.60 50.02
CA SER A 879 -32.89 14.04 48.90
C SER A 879 -34.06 14.93 48.48
N SER A 880 -34.32 15.04 47.17
CA SER A 880 -35.38 15.90 46.63
C SER A 880 -35.96 15.29 45.37
N THR A 881 -37.28 15.26 45.23
CA THR A 881 -37.97 14.80 44.00
C THR A 881 -37.78 15.73 42.80
N THR A 882 -37.12 16.88 43.00
CA THR A 882 -37.01 17.95 42.01
C THR A 882 -35.82 17.68 41.08
N LYS A 883 -36.09 17.50 39.79
CA LYS A 883 -35.05 17.45 38.75
C LYS A 883 -34.60 18.86 38.39
N PHE A 884 -33.30 19.10 38.23
CA PHE A 884 -32.79 20.42 37.85
C PHE A 884 -31.46 20.37 37.08
N LEU A 885 -31.16 21.48 36.42
CA LEU A 885 -29.91 21.69 35.68
C LEU A 885 -28.72 21.73 36.64
N PRO A 886 -27.54 21.21 36.26
CA PRO A 886 -26.34 21.38 37.07
C PRO A 886 -26.14 22.85 37.46
N PRO A 887 -25.86 23.15 38.75
CA PRO A 887 -25.68 24.53 39.15
C PRO A 887 -24.35 25.05 38.61
N THR A 888 -24.38 26.29 38.14
CA THR A 888 -23.18 27.04 37.77
C THR A 888 -22.70 27.81 39.00
N ILE A 889 -21.41 27.73 39.29
CA ILE A 889 -20.77 28.48 40.37
C ILE A 889 -19.83 29.52 39.74
N THR A 890 -20.07 30.80 39.99
CA THR A 890 -19.20 31.89 39.57
C THR A 890 -18.44 32.43 40.78
N ILE A 891 -17.12 32.51 40.68
CA ILE A 891 -16.23 33.03 41.73
C ILE A 891 -15.54 34.28 41.21
N LYS A 892 -15.72 35.41 41.90
CA LYS A 892 -15.03 36.68 41.63
C LYS A 892 -14.08 37.00 42.78
N TRP A 893 -12.83 37.32 42.51
CA TRP A 893 -11.84 37.64 43.55
C TRP A 893 -10.82 38.66 43.06
N THR A 894 -9.95 39.12 43.96
CA THR A 894 -8.79 39.95 43.62
C THR A 894 -7.51 39.15 43.81
N ASP A 895 -6.67 39.09 42.80
CA ASP A 895 -5.37 38.41 42.91
C ASP A 895 -4.41 39.14 43.86
N VAL A 896 -3.23 38.55 44.13
CA VAL A 896 -2.18 39.13 44.98
C VAL A 896 -1.63 40.48 44.48
N LYS A 897 -1.92 40.86 43.23
CA LYS A 897 -1.56 42.14 42.61
C LYS A 897 -2.74 43.12 42.54
N ASN A 898 -3.83 42.83 43.26
CA ASN A 898 -5.04 43.66 43.36
C ASN A 898 -5.85 43.75 42.04
N LYS A 899 -5.70 42.80 41.11
CA LYS A 899 -6.49 42.75 39.87
C LYS A 899 -7.75 41.90 40.07
N PRO A 900 -8.93 42.34 39.57
CA PRO A 900 -10.14 41.54 39.62
C PRO A 900 -10.04 40.35 38.66
N LYS A 901 -10.49 39.18 39.11
CA LYS A 901 -10.54 37.92 38.37
C LYS A 901 -11.91 37.28 38.57
N GLU A 902 -12.36 36.54 37.56
CA GLU A 902 -13.64 35.85 37.55
C GLU A 902 -13.47 34.49 36.88
N SER A 903 -13.94 33.44 37.54
CA SER A 903 -14.00 32.09 36.99
C SER A 903 -15.38 31.52 37.15
N LYS A 904 -15.83 30.81 36.11
CA LYS A 904 -17.11 30.13 36.06
C LYS A 904 -16.86 28.63 36.07
N ILE A 905 -17.50 27.93 36.99
CA ILE A 905 -17.43 26.48 37.16
C ILE A 905 -18.80 25.95 36.74
N ASP A 906 -18.82 25.24 35.62
CA ASP A 906 -20.01 24.54 35.13
C ASP A 906 -19.91 23.07 35.55
N LEU A 907 -20.81 22.63 36.42
CA LEU A 907 -20.82 21.26 36.91
C LEU A 907 -21.41 20.34 35.84
N TYR A 908 -20.78 19.18 35.61
CA TYR A 908 -21.28 18.19 34.65
C TYR A 908 -21.79 16.92 35.36
N TYR A 909 -22.87 16.32 34.83
CA TYR A 909 -23.47 15.11 35.39
C TYR A 909 -24.07 14.24 34.26
N GLN A 910 -23.64 12.98 34.16
CA GLN A 910 -24.20 11.97 33.27
C GLN A 910 -24.59 10.71 34.07
N ARG A 911 -25.67 10.05 33.66
CA ARG A 911 -26.14 8.78 34.25
C ARG A 911 -26.28 7.74 33.13
N ARG A 912 -25.77 6.53 33.33
CA ARG A 912 -26.13 5.35 32.50
C ARG A 912 -27.47 4.78 32.97
N ASP A 913 -28.39 4.56 32.04
CA ASP A 913 -29.59 3.77 32.26
C ASP A 913 -29.31 2.26 32.04
N GLU A 914 -30.27 1.41 32.43
CA GLU A 914 -30.13 -0.06 32.43
C GLU A 914 -29.94 -0.69 31.03
N GLU A 915 -30.15 0.08 29.96
CA GLU A 915 -30.03 -0.37 28.56
C GLU A 915 -28.74 0.12 27.85
N ASP A 916 -27.74 0.60 28.60
CA ASP A 916 -26.42 1.03 28.08
C ASP A 916 -26.48 2.17 27.03
N THR A 917 -27.60 2.89 26.95
CA THR A 917 -27.76 4.11 26.15
C THR A 917 -27.40 5.35 26.97
N LEU A 918 -26.56 6.23 26.40
CA LEU A 918 -26.26 7.56 26.95
C LEU A 918 -27.48 8.46 26.74
N SER A 919 -28.18 8.81 27.81
CA SER A 919 -29.18 9.88 27.76
C SER A 919 -28.51 11.25 27.55
N PRO A 920 -29.10 12.19 26.80
CA PRO A 920 -28.55 13.54 26.59
C PRO A 920 -28.38 14.30 27.92
N PRO A 921 -27.47 15.29 28.00
CA PRO A 921 -27.05 15.84 29.27
C PRO A 921 -28.14 16.71 29.90
N TYR A 922 -27.94 17.09 31.16
CA TYR A 922 -28.51 18.30 31.81
C TYR A 922 -29.60 18.13 32.88
N MET A 923 -30.06 16.95 33.28
CA MET A 923 -31.02 16.85 34.41
C MET A 923 -30.46 15.98 35.54
N MET A 924 -30.03 16.63 36.63
CA MET A 924 -29.75 15.93 37.89
C MET A 924 -31.08 15.50 38.53
N ASP A 925 -31.20 14.22 38.91
CA ASP A 925 -32.37 13.67 39.61
C ASP A 925 -31.95 13.21 41.02
N PHE A 926 -32.46 13.90 42.04
CA PHE A 926 -32.19 13.62 43.46
C PHE A 926 -33.32 12.86 44.16
N ASN A 927 -34.28 12.33 43.39
CA ASN A 927 -35.51 11.75 43.93
C ASN A 927 -35.21 10.47 44.72
N TYR A 928 -35.30 10.57 46.05
CA TYR A 928 -35.38 9.44 46.97
C TYR A 928 -36.78 9.45 47.58
N VAL A 929 -37.64 8.55 47.13
CA VAL A 929 -38.85 8.17 47.85
C VAL A 929 -38.80 6.65 47.95
N VAL A 930 -38.73 6.12 49.17
CA VAL A 930 -39.18 4.74 49.43
C VAL A 930 -40.71 4.80 49.33
N PRO A 931 -41.36 4.23 48.32
CA PRO A 931 -42.81 4.23 48.25
C PRO A 931 -43.33 3.33 49.38
N ALA A 932 -44.39 3.74 50.06
CA ALA A 932 -44.99 2.96 51.14
C ALA A 932 -45.72 1.68 50.65
N THR A 933 -45.77 1.42 49.33
CA THR A 933 -46.54 0.32 48.72
C THR A 933 -45.82 -0.30 47.52
N GLU A 934 -45.82 -1.64 47.48
CA GLU A 934 -45.19 -2.55 46.50
C GLU A 934 -45.70 -2.35 45.05
N SER A 935 -44.82 -2.49 44.06
CA SER A 935 -45.21 -2.64 42.65
C SER A 935 -45.03 -4.10 42.19
N ALA A 936 -45.69 -4.50 41.10
CA ALA A 936 -45.65 -5.87 40.57
C ALA A 936 -44.27 -6.37 40.10
N LYS A 937 -43.21 -5.56 40.21
CA LYS A 937 -41.82 -5.93 39.91
C LYS A 937 -40.95 -6.16 41.16
N ASP A 938 -41.51 -6.06 42.36
CA ASP A 938 -40.79 -6.26 43.62
C ASP A 938 -40.91 -7.72 44.12
N THR A 939 -39.78 -8.35 44.45
CA THR A 939 -39.75 -9.72 45.00
C THR A 939 -39.73 -9.69 46.52
N CYS A 940 -40.77 -10.22 47.15
CA CYS A 940 -40.91 -10.28 48.61
C CYS A 940 -40.98 -11.72 49.12
N TRP A 941 -40.39 -11.96 50.29
CA TRP A 941 -40.40 -13.27 50.98
C TRP A 941 -40.93 -13.16 52.40
N ASN A 942 -41.62 -14.21 52.83
CA ASN A 942 -41.98 -14.49 54.22
C ASN A 942 -41.15 -15.68 54.69
N ILE A 943 -40.60 -15.60 55.91
CA ILE A 943 -39.86 -16.71 56.51
C ILE A 943 -40.56 -17.09 57.82
N GLU A 944 -40.89 -18.37 57.99
CA GLU A 944 -41.19 -18.99 59.28
C GLU A 944 -39.88 -19.49 59.89
N THR A 945 -39.50 -19.00 61.06
CA THR A 945 -38.31 -19.45 61.77
C THR A 945 -38.69 -20.40 62.90
N ASN A 946 -38.21 -21.64 62.85
CA ASN A 946 -38.27 -22.59 63.95
C ASN A 946 -36.85 -23.05 64.31
N PHE A 947 -36.07 -22.22 65.00
CA PHE A 947 -34.87 -22.66 65.74
C PHE A 947 -34.60 -21.74 66.92
N GLY A 948 -34.64 -22.31 68.12
CA GLY A 948 -34.41 -21.62 69.39
C GLY A 948 -32.93 -21.41 69.69
N HIS A 949 -32.53 -20.16 69.89
CA HIS A 949 -31.31 -19.78 70.60
C HIS A 949 -31.60 -18.52 71.43
N GLU A 950 -31.19 -18.51 72.71
CA GLU A 950 -31.68 -17.61 73.79
C GLU A 950 -31.37 -16.10 73.65
N LYS A 951 -30.97 -15.60 72.48
CA LYS A 951 -30.71 -14.17 72.24
C LYS A 951 -31.41 -13.55 71.02
N ILE A 952 -32.29 -14.29 70.36
CA ILE A 952 -33.10 -13.76 69.26
C ILE A 952 -34.56 -13.84 69.70
N ALA A 953 -35.04 -12.75 70.31
CA ALA A 953 -36.46 -12.59 70.61
C ALA A 953 -37.19 -12.12 69.35
N ASP A 954 -38.32 -12.79 69.09
CA ASP A 954 -39.34 -12.59 68.07
C ASP A 954 -39.44 -11.21 67.40
N THR A 955 -39.52 -11.22 66.06
CA THR A 955 -40.56 -10.47 65.32
C THR A 955 -40.65 -11.00 63.89
N TYR A 956 -41.86 -11.40 63.47
CA TYR A 956 -42.19 -11.65 62.07
C TYR A 956 -41.88 -10.40 61.25
N GLN A 957 -40.90 -10.47 60.34
CA GLN A 957 -40.68 -9.41 59.36
C GLN A 957 -40.71 -10.00 57.95
N ARG A 958 -41.64 -9.47 57.16
CA ARG A 958 -41.81 -9.72 55.73
C ARG A 958 -40.84 -8.80 54.99
N TYR A 959 -39.96 -9.39 54.18
CA TYR A 959 -38.88 -8.65 53.52
C TYR A 959 -39.11 -8.58 52.03
N CYS A 960 -39.08 -7.36 51.50
CA CYS A 960 -39.15 -7.08 50.06
C CYS A 960 -37.82 -6.57 49.55
N GLN A 961 -37.36 -7.15 48.45
CA GLN A 961 -36.20 -6.68 47.71
C GLN A 961 -36.64 -5.63 46.68
N TYR A 962 -36.35 -4.36 46.96
CA TYR A 962 -36.61 -3.25 46.04
C TYR A 962 -35.44 -3.08 45.05
N SER A 963 -35.71 -3.10 43.76
CA SER A 963 -34.70 -3.11 42.69
C SER A 963 -34.23 -1.72 42.24
N ARG A 964 -33.73 -0.81 43.12
CA ARG A 964 -33.16 0.50 42.66
C ARG A 964 -31.96 1.00 43.46
N LYS A 965 -30.94 1.53 42.75
CA LYS A 965 -29.66 2.07 43.24
C LYS A 965 -29.81 3.50 43.81
N SER A 966 -29.31 3.77 45.01
CA SER A 966 -29.36 5.09 45.67
C SER A 966 -28.12 5.96 45.39
N ILE A 967 -28.31 7.27 45.20
CA ILE A 967 -27.23 8.29 45.19
C ILE A 967 -27.03 8.76 46.63
N LEU A 968 -25.78 8.76 47.12
CA LEU A 968 -25.44 9.20 48.49
C LEU A 968 -24.74 10.57 48.44
N SER A 969 -25.17 11.50 49.30
CA SER A 969 -24.50 12.79 49.55
C SER A 969 -23.28 12.59 50.47
N PRO A 970 -22.17 13.33 50.29
CA PRO A 970 -21.98 14.43 49.35
C PRO A 970 -21.64 13.99 47.92
N LEU A 971 -22.01 14.84 46.94
CA LEU A 971 -21.53 14.73 45.57
C LEU A 971 -20.18 15.44 45.42
N ARG A 972 -19.26 14.87 44.64
CA ARG A 972 -17.95 15.44 44.34
C ARG A 972 -17.85 15.85 42.88
N PHE A 973 -17.25 17.01 42.64
CA PHE A 973 -16.87 17.49 41.32
C PHE A 973 -15.44 18.02 41.39
N ASP A 974 -14.57 17.58 40.49
CA ASP A 974 -13.20 18.11 40.41
C ASP A 974 -13.10 19.08 39.24
N PHE A 975 -12.31 20.13 39.40
CA PHE A 975 -12.11 21.15 38.38
C PHE A 975 -10.75 21.86 38.56
N VAL A 976 -10.29 22.50 37.49
CA VAL A 976 -9.01 23.20 37.43
C VAL A 976 -9.25 24.68 37.16
N LEU A 977 -8.48 25.55 37.81
CA LEU A 977 -8.47 26.99 37.54
C LEU A 977 -7.08 27.45 37.12
N ASP A 978 -7.04 28.47 36.27
CA ASP A 978 -5.84 29.14 35.74
C ASP A 978 -5.19 30.11 36.74
N ALA A 979 -5.84 30.34 37.88
CA ALA A 979 -5.35 31.18 38.97
C ALA A 979 -5.91 30.74 40.32
N ASP A 980 -5.07 30.77 41.36
CA ASP A 980 -5.47 30.35 42.70
C ASP A 980 -6.27 31.44 43.43
N PHE A 981 -7.60 31.34 43.40
CA PHE A 981 -8.46 32.28 44.10
C PHE A 981 -8.30 32.24 45.63
N LEU A 982 -7.78 31.13 46.19
CA LEU A 982 -7.48 31.03 47.61
C LEU A 982 -6.25 31.85 48.00
N THR A 983 -5.47 32.42 47.06
CA THR A 983 -4.43 33.40 47.41
C THR A 983 -4.97 34.81 47.67
N SER A 984 -6.24 35.09 47.35
CA SER A 984 -6.86 36.41 47.53
C SER A 984 -6.71 36.90 48.98
N THR A 985 -6.44 38.19 49.14
CA THR A 985 -6.42 38.88 50.44
C THR A 985 -7.81 39.40 50.84
N THR A 986 -8.69 39.61 49.86
CA THR A 986 -10.10 39.99 50.07
C THR A 986 -11.02 38.79 49.90
N ARG A 987 -12.22 38.86 50.47
CA ARG A 987 -13.22 37.79 50.39
C ARG A 987 -13.77 37.66 48.96
N PRO A 988 -13.67 36.48 48.33
CA PRO A 988 -14.28 36.24 47.02
C PRO A 988 -15.81 36.40 47.09
N VAL A 989 -16.39 36.84 45.99
CA VAL A 989 -17.84 36.88 45.80
C VAL A 989 -18.24 35.63 45.02
N ILE A 990 -19.07 34.79 45.63
CA ILE A 990 -19.53 33.53 45.04
C ILE A 990 -20.99 33.71 44.65
N THR A 991 -21.32 33.35 43.42
CA THR A 991 -22.70 33.33 42.93
C THR A 991 -23.02 31.92 42.48
N VAL A 992 -24.10 31.34 42.98
CA VAL A 992 -24.56 30.02 42.58
C VAL A 992 -25.91 30.17 41.86
N THR A 993 -25.99 29.67 40.64
CA THR A 993 -27.20 29.75 39.81
C THR A 993 -27.68 28.37 39.41
N GLY A 994 -28.99 28.18 39.23
CA GLY A 994 -29.57 26.92 38.77
C GLY A 994 -30.12 26.02 39.89
N ILE A 995 -30.07 26.42 41.16
CA ILE A 995 -30.61 25.64 42.28
C ILE A 995 -32.10 25.98 42.53
N PRO A 996 -33.02 25.01 42.53
CA PRO A 996 -34.42 25.21 42.89
C PRO A 996 -34.61 25.74 44.31
N SER A 997 -35.63 26.58 44.52
CA SER A 997 -35.95 27.13 45.85
C SER A 997 -36.26 26.08 46.92
N THR A 998 -36.70 24.89 46.49
CA THR A 998 -37.03 23.73 47.34
C THR A 998 -35.80 23.00 47.90
N MET A 999 -34.59 23.29 47.43
CA MET A 999 -33.35 22.71 47.93
C MET A 999 -32.47 23.74 48.65
N ASP A 1000 -31.73 23.28 49.66
CA ASP A 1000 -30.78 24.10 50.42
C ASP A 1000 -29.42 23.40 50.55
N PRO A 1001 -28.68 23.23 49.44
CA PRO A 1001 -27.38 22.57 49.48
C PRO A 1001 -26.30 23.46 50.09
N ALA A 1002 -25.31 22.82 50.70
CA ALA A 1002 -24.07 23.46 51.11
C ALA A 1002 -22.92 23.00 50.21
N PHE A 1003 -22.01 23.92 49.87
CA PHE A 1003 -20.88 23.67 48.98
C PHE A 1003 -19.58 23.85 49.73
N SER A 1004 -18.62 22.97 49.46
CA SER A 1004 -17.25 23.08 49.96
C SER A 1004 -16.28 23.00 48.78
N ILE A 1005 -15.44 24.02 48.57
CA ILE A 1005 -14.34 23.95 47.59
C ILE A 1005 -13.04 23.81 48.36
N VAL A 1006 -12.21 22.83 48.00
CA VAL A 1006 -10.91 22.55 48.63
C VAL A 1006 -9.85 22.43 47.54
N ARG A 1007 -8.73 23.13 47.71
CA ARG A 1007 -7.55 22.99 46.85
C ARG A 1007 -6.70 21.82 47.31
N PHE A 1008 -6.25 20.99 46.37
CA PHE A 1008 -5.47 19.80 46.68
C PHE A 1008 -4.11 20.13 47.30
N GLU A 1009 -3.33 21.04 46.71
CA GLU A 1009 -1.93 21.22 47.14
C GLU A 1009 -1.79 22.03 48.44
N SER A 1010 -2.69 22.98 48.69
CA SER A 1010 -2.64 23.82 49.89
C SER A 1010 -3.44 23.25 51.07
N SER A 1011 -4.33 22.28 50.82
CA SER A 1011 -5.33 21.83 51.79
C SER A 1011 -6.12 23.00 52.40
N GLU A 1012 -6.33 24.06 51.62
CA GLU A 1012 -7.17 25.20 51.98
C GLU A 1012 -8.48 25.13 51.20
N GLY A 1013 -9.55 25.65 51.78
CA GLY A 1013 -10.84 25.65 51.14
C GLY A 1013 -11.81 26.67 51.69
N ILE A 1014 -13.01 26.67 51.14
CA ILE A 1014 -14.11 27.55 51.50
C ILE A 1014 -15.39 26.74 51.59
N VAL A 1015 -16.34 27.20 52.40
CA VAL A 1015 -17.68 26.60 52.49
C VAL A 1015 -18.72 27.72 52.37
N PHE A 1016 -19.70 27.53 51.50
CA PHE A 1016 -20.74 28.51 51.19
C PHE A 1016 -22.10 27.83 50.95
N ASP A 1017 -23.17 28.59 51.09
CA ASP A 1017 -24.53 28.14 50.81
C ASP A 1017 -24.98 28.46 49.38
N LYS A 1018 -26.20 28.05 49.01
CA LYS A 1018 -26.80 28.31 47.70
C LYS A 1018 -26.90 29.80 47.30
N ASN A 1019 -26.81 30.73 48.25
CA ASN A 1019 -26.84 32.17 48.00
C ASN A 1019 -25.42 32.77 47.92
N GLY A 1020 -24.37 31.93 47.96
CA GLY A 1020 -22.98 32.39 48.07
C GLY A 1020 -22.61 32.91 49.46
N GLY A 1021 -23.50 32.72 50.44
CA GLY A 1021 -23.29 33.12 51.82
C GLY A 1021 -22.30 32.20 52.51
N TYR A 1022 -21.27 32.79 53.14
CA TYR A 1022 -20.31 32.02 53.93
C TYR A 1022 -20.92 31.83 55.33
N LYS A 1023 -21.25 30.60 55.71
CA LYS A 1023 -21.84 30.29 57.02
C LYS A 1023 -20.75 30.00 58.07
N PRO A 1024 -20.75 30.65 59.25
CA PRO A 1024 -19.96 30.18 60.38
C PRO A 1024 -20.55 28.84 60.85
N PHE A 1025 -19.73 27.79 60.87
CA PHE A 1025 -20.15 26.50 61.41
C PHE A 1025 -19.58 26.35 62.81
N ALA A 1026 -20.38 25.94 63.78
CA ALA A 1026 -19.92 25.52 65.11
C ALA A 1026 -19.58 24.01 65.15
N THR A 1027 -19.56 23.38 63.98
CA THR A 1027 -19.57 21.94 63.80
C THR A 1027 -18.56 21.57 62.74
N THR A 1028 -17.69 20.60 63.04
CA THR A 1028 -16.76 20.02 62.08
C THR A 1028 -17.50 18.94 61.30
N TYR A 1029 -17.56 19.07 59.97
CA TYR A 1029 -18.07 18.03 59.11
C TYR A 1029 -16.96 17.07 58.72
N VAL A 1030 -17.29 15.79 58.70
CA VAL A 1030 -16.37 14.69 58.37
C VAL A 1030 -17.02 13.88 57.27
N THR A 1031 -16.41 13.91 56.10
CA THR A 1031 -16.78 13.01 55.00
C THR A 1031 -15.83 11.83 55.00
N THR A 1032 -16.35 10.61 54.92
CA THR A 1032 -15.55 9.39 54.87
C THR A 1032 -15.85 8.59 53.61
N ALA A 1033 -14.83 8.01 52.97
CA ALA A 1033 -15.02 6.98 51.95
C ALA A 1033 -14.67 5.60 52.52
N ILE A 1034 -15.53 4.62 52.26
CA ILE A 1034 -15.36 3.25 52.72
C ILE A 1034 -15.35 2.34 51.52
N HIS A 1035 -14.29 1.56 51.39
CA HIS A 1035 -14.21 0.47 50.44
C HIS A 1035 -14.64 -0.84 51.12
N HIS A 1036 -15.61 -1.49 50.50
CA HIS A 1036 -16.24 -2.72 50.96
C HIS A 1036 -16.10 -3.82 49.91
N LEU A 1037 -15.43 -4.91 50.27
CA LEU A 1037 -15.27 -6.11 49.44
C LEU A 1037 -16.12 -7.23 50.04
N PHE A 1038 -17.07 -7.74 49.25
CA PHE A 1038 -17.92 -8.86 49.65
C PHE A 1038 -17.18 -10.19 49.47
N GLY A 1039 -17.18 -11.03 50.51
CA GLY A 1039 -16.57 -12.36 50.46
C GLY A 1039 -16.28 -12.89 51.86
N PRO A 1040 -16.29 -14.22 52.09
CA PRO A 1040 -16.13 -14.79 53.41
C PRO A 1040 -14.73 -14.51 53.97
N SER A 1041 -14.60 -13.49 54.83
CA SER A 1041 -13.37 -13.15 55.56
C SER A 1041 -12.90 -14.31 56.44
N VAL A 1042 -13.82 -15.18 56.85
CA VAL A 1042 -13.56 -16.40 57.64
C VAL A 1042 -12.85 -17.48 56.81
N GLU A 1043 -13.11 -17.60 55.50
CA GLU A 1043 -12.53 -18.67 54.66
C GLU A 1043 -11.01 -18.52 54.55
N ASN A 1044 -10.49 -17.31 54.40
CA ASN A 1044 -9.03 -17.08 54.32
C ASN A 1044 -8.32 -17.37 55.65
N ALA A 1045 -8.89 -16.94 56.78
CA ALA A 1045 -8.32 -17.20 58.11
C ALA A 1045 -8.34 -18.70 58.45
N VAL A 1046 -9.41 -19.40 58.06
CA VAL A 1046 -9.55 -20.85 58.26
C VAL A 1046 -8.67 -21.63 57.28
N THR A 1047 -8.57 -21.22 56.01
CA THR A 1047 -7.70 -21.86 55.00
C THR A 1047 -6.22 -21.78 55.38
N PHE A 1048 -5.79 -20.66 55.97
CA PHE A 1048 -4.42 -20.50 56.48
C PHE A 1048 -4.14 -21.48 57.63
N GLN A 1049 -5.04 -21.65 58.60
CA GLN A 1049 -4.90 -22.66 59.67
C GLN A 1049 -5.02 -24.11 59.16
N LEU A 1050 -5.88 -24.35 58.16
CA LEU A 1050 -6.09 -25.67 57.56
C LEU A 1050 -4.88 -26.19 56.79
N THR A 1051 -3.95 -25.34 56.34
CA THR A 1051 -2.70 -25.80 55.67
C THR A 1051 -1.90 -26.80 56.49
N LYS A 1052 -2.06 -26.82 57.82
CA LYS A 1052 -1.38 -27.72 58.77
C LYS A 1052 -1.94 -29.16 58.84
N TYR A 1053 -3.06 -29.48 58.17
CA TYR A 1053 -3.70 -30.80 58.23
C TYR A 1053 -3.64 -31.57 56.91
N ALA A 1054 -3.72 -32.90 56.97
CA ALA A 1054 -3.66 -33.81 55.81
C ALA A 1054 -4.86 -33.62 54.86
N THR A 1055 -4.64 -33.91 53.57
CA THR A 1055 -5.49 -33.52 52.43
C THR A 1055 -6.95 -33.99 52.53
N GLY A 1056 -7.21 -35.17 53.09
CA GLY A 1056 -8.58 -35.70 53.26
C GLY A 1056 -9.42 -34.93 54.28
N THR A 1057 -8.80 -34.44 55.35
CA THR A 1057 -9.47 -33.68 56.42
C THR A 1057 -9.80 -32.25 55.97
N LYS A 1058 -8.99 -31.68 55.06
CA LYS A 1058 -9.25 -30.36 54.45
C LYS A 1058 -10.55 -30.33 53.64
N THR A 1059 -10.83 -31.38 52.86
CA THR A 1059 -12.02 -31.46 52.03
C THR A 1059 -13.29 -31.63 52.88
N TYR A 1060 -13.22 -32.45 53.93
CA TYR A 1060 -14.34 -32.64 54.85
C TYR A 1060 -14.68 -31.35 55.63
N LEU A 1061 -13.68 -30.64 56.16
CA LEU A 1061 -13.90 -29.38 56.89
C LEU A 1061 -14.36 -28.23 55.98
N ARG A 1062 -13.87 -28.15 54.73
CA ARG A 1062 -14.37 -27.18 53.75
C ARG A 1062 -15.86 -27.39 53.46
N ASN A 1063 -16.27 -28.65 53.30
CA ASN A 1063 -17.67 -29.00 53.08
C ASN A 1063 -18.53 -28.70 54.32
N VAL A 1064 -18.05 -28.99 55.53
CA VAL A 1064 -18.76 -28.65 56.78
C VAL A 1064 -18.92 -27.13 56.96
N ILE A 1065 -17.95 -26.31 56.55
CA ILE A 1065 -18.06 -24.84 56.60
C ILE A 1065 -19.01 -24.31 55.53
N SER A 1066 -19.07 -24.91 54.34
CA SER A 1066 -20.10 -24.54 53.35
C SER A 1066 -21.50 -25.03 53.74
N ASP A 1067 -21.61 -26.11 54.50
CA ASP A 1067 -22.88 -26.66 54.98
C ASP A 1067 -23.42 -25.91 56.23
N LEU A 1068 -22.56 -25.18 56.95
CA LEU A 1068 -22.92 -24.35 58.11
C LEU A 1068 -23.66 -23.05 57.76
N TYR A 1069 -23.64 -22.63 56.49
CA TYR A 1069 -24.28 -21.39 56.04
C TYR A 1069 -25.05 -21.63 54.74
N THR A 1070 -26.37 -21.61 54.80
CA THR A 1070 -27.21 -21.75 53.60
C THR A 1070 -27.35 -20.41 52.84
N PRO A 1071 -27.53 -20.42 51.50
CA PRO A 1071 -27.77 -19.23 50.68
C PRO A 1071 -28.83 -18.24 51.20
N GLN A 1072 -29.77 -18.72 52.02
CA GLN A 1072 -30.90 -17.97 52.57
C GLN A 1072 -30.59 -17.30 53.93
N GLU A 1073 -29.57 -17.71 54.67
CA GLU A 1073 -29.19 -17.12 55.98
C GLU A 1073 -28.32 -15.86 55.84
N TYR A 1074 -27.69 -15.75 54.69
CA TYR A 1074 -26.71 -14.74 54.35
C TYR A 1074 -27.20 -13.29 54.35
N SER A 1075 -28.47 -13.02 54.02
CA SER A 1075 -29.03 -11.66 54.02
C SER A 1075 -29.30 -11.10 55.41
N THR A 1076 -29.11 -11.90 56.47
CA THR A 1076 -29.32 -11.50 57.86
C THR A 1076 -28.04 -11.04 58.58
N ILE A 1077 -26.87 -11.21 57.95
CA ILE A 1077 -25.58 -10.81 58.51
C ILE A 1077 -25.31 -9.33 58.18
N THR A 1078 -25.26 -8.49 59.22
CA THR A 1078 -24.92 -7.06 59.12
C THR A 1078 -23.56 -6.76 59.77
N ASP A 1079 -22.55 -6.48 58.96
CA ASP A 1079 -21.26 -5.98 59.44
C ASP A 1079 -21.41 -4.47 59.77
N ARG A 1080 -20.91 -4.02 60.92
CA ARG A 1080 -20.99 -2.60 61.34
C ARG A 1080 -19.60 -1.97 61.44
N LEU A 1081 -19.40 -0.87 60.73
CA LEU A 1081 -18.18 -0.07 60.78
C LEU A 1081 -18.45 1.23 61.54
N TYR A 1082 -17.84 1.39 62.72
CA TYR A 1082 -17.96 2.60 63.53
C TYR A 1082 -16.83 3.56 63.21
N ILE A 1083 -17.17 4.80 62.86
CA ILE A 1083 -16.22 5.90 62.76
C ILE A 1083 -16.18 6.61 64.11
N LYS A 1084 -14.98 6.81 64.63
CA LYS A 1084 -14.75 7.51 65.90
C LYS A 1084 -13.79 8.67 65.68
N TYR A 1085 -13.96 9.70 66.49
CA TYR A 1085 -12.98 10.78 66.57
C TYR A 1085 -12.51 10.93 68.01
N THR A 1086 -11.23 11.25 68.16
CA THR A 1086 -10.64 11.61 69.44
C THR A 1086 -10.38 13.11 69.42
N ASN A 1087 -11.02 13.84 70.33
CA ASN A 1087 -10.74 15.25 70.58
C ASN A 1087 -9.29 15.39 71.08
N PRO A 1088 -8.57 16.49 70.74
CA PRO A 1088 -7.32 16.90 71.39
C PRO A 1088 -7.25 16.72 72.93
N SER A 1089 -8.38 16.79 73.64
CA SER A 1089 -8.48 16.51 75.09
C SER A 1089 -8.35 15.02 75.48
N GLY A 1090 -8.19 14.12 74.51
CA GLY A 1090 -8.04 12.67 74.70
C GLY A 1090 -9.36 11.88 74.78
N THR A 1091 -10.52 12.55 74.72
CA THR A 1091 -11.83 11.89 74.79
C THR A 1091 -12.23 11.34 73.42
N GLU A 1092 -12.44 10.03 73.31
CA GLU A 1092 -12.92 9.37 72.09
C GLU A 1092 -14.44 9.30 72.07
N THR A 1093 -15.07 9.71 70.98
CA THR A 1093 -16.53 9.67 70.77
C THR A 1093 -16.85 9.03 69.42
N ALA A 1094 -17.89 8.20 69.37
CA ALA A 1094 -18.38 7.64 68.11
C ALA A 1094 -19.10 8.73 67.30
N LEU A 1095 -18.66 8.94 66.05
CA LEU A 1095 -19.31 9.86 65.10
C LEU A 1095 -20.57 9.25 64.48
N GLY A 1096 -20.54 7.95 64.24
CA GLY A 1096 -21.62 7.21 63.61
C GLY A 1096 -21.12 5.85 63.12
N HIS A 1097 -21.98 5.12 62.42
CA HIS A 1097 -21.64 3.82 61.87
C HIS A 1097 -22.25 3.60 60.50
N HIS A 1098 -21.58 2.77 59.70
CA HIS A 1098 -22.12 2.19 58.48
C HIS A 1098 -22.52 0.75 58.73
N SER A 1099 -23.69 0.36 58.24
CA SER A 1099 -24.19 -1.02 58.31
C SER A 1099 -24.17 -1.62 56.90
N PHE A 1100 -23.55 -2.78 56.74
CA PHE A 1100 -23.44 -3.48 55.47
C PHE A 1100 -24.11 -4.85 55.57
N ASN A 1101 -25.17 -5.06 54.80
CA ASN A 1101 -25.79 -6.36 54.65
C ASN A 1101 -25.08 -7.12 53.52
N TRP A 1102 -24.81 -8.40 53.73
CA TRP A 1102 -24.09 -9.21 52.75
C TRP A 1102 -24.94 -9.50 51.50
N GLU A 1103 -24.34 -9.39 50.31
CA GLU A 1103 -24.97 -9.68 49.01
C GLU A 1103 -24.12 -10.69 48.23
N VAL A 1104 -24.72 -11.78 47.73
CA VAL A 1104 -24.03 -12.95 47.15
C VAL A 1104 -23.28 -12.62 45.83
N ASN A 1105 -23.69 -11.59 45.08
CA ASN A 1105 -23.29 -11.43 43.67
C ASN A 1105 -22.69 -10.06 43.30
N LYS A 1106 -22.01 -9.34 44.20
CA LYS A 1106 -21.34 -8.07 43.84
C LYS A 1106 -19.96 -7.96 44.47
N GLU A 1107 -18.93 -7.87 43.64
CA GLU A 1107 -17.56 -8.02 44.12
C GLU A 1107 -17.01 -6.81 44.89
N GLN A 1108 -17.46 -5.57 44.67
CA GLN A 1108 -16.98 -4.38 45.42
C GLN A 1108 -18.06 -3.30 45.53
N LYS A 1109 -18.21 -2.68 46.70
CA LYS A 1109 -19.00 -1.46 46.92
C LYS A 1109 -18.17 -0.37 47.60
N PHE A 1110 -18.42 0.87 47.20
CA PHE A 1110 -17.92 2.06 47.88
C PHE A 1110 -19.10 2.74 48.57
N VAL A 1111 -18.95 3.07 49.85
CA VAL A 1111 -19.98 3.76 50.63
C VAL A 1111 -19.38 5.03 51.22
N TYR A 1112 -20.09 6.13 51.05
CA TYR A 1112 -19.71 7.42 51.59
C TYR A 1112 -20.52 7.72 52.85
N GLY A 1113 -19.83 8.25 53.86
CA GLY A 1113 -20.39 8.67 55.12
C GLY A 1113 -20.27 10.15 55.31
N TYR A 1114 -21.33 10.76 55.84
CA TYR A 1114 -21.31 12.15 56.25
C TYR A 1114 -21.66 12.22 57.72
N PHE A 1115 -20.70 12.69 58.51
CA PHE A 1115 -20.82 12.83 59.94
C PHE A 1115 -20.49 14.26 60.35
N SER A 1116 -20.91 14.63 61.55
CA SER A 1116 -20.62 15.94 62.09
C SER A 1116 -20.38 15.83 63.59
N HIS A 1117 -19.43 16.58 64.12
CA HIS A 1117 -19.23 16.70 65.56
C HIS A 1117 -19.05 18.16 65.98
N PRO A 1118 -19.35 18.50 67.26
CA PRO A 1118 -19.08 19.83 67.78
C PRO A 1118 -17.62 20.21 67.58
N TYR A 1119 -17.37 21.50 67.35
CA TYR A 1119 -16.01 22.00 67.22
C TYR A 1119 -15.16 21.66 68.45
N THR A 1120 -13.92 21.24 68.20
CA THR A 1120 -12.90 21.03 69.23
C THR A 1120 -11.66 21.84 68.88
N THR A 1121 -11.10 22.60 69.81
CA THR A 1121 -9.86 23.35 69.61
C THR A 1121 -8.66 22.40 69.50
N GLY A 1122 -8.04 22.35 68.31
CA GLY A 1122 -6.91 21.50 67.96
C GLY A 1122 -7.27 20.45 66.90
N THR A 1123 -6.27 19.70 66.44
CA THR A 1123 -6.43 18.72 65.35
C THR A 1123 -7.10 17.43 65.85
N PRO A 1124 -8.34 17.08 65.42
CA PRO A 1124 -8.94 15.80 65.79
C PRO A 1124 -8.19 14.66 65.11
N THR A 1125 -8.15 13.49 65.75
CA THR A 1125 -7.69 12.26 65.10
C THR A 1125 -8.87 11.33 64.84
N TYR A 1126 -8.88 10.71 63.66
CA TYR A 1126 -9.94 9.78 63.26
C TYR A 1126 -9.45 8.34 63.33
N ARG A 1127 -10.32 7.47 63.81
CA ARG A 1127 -10.11 6.01 63.88
C ARG A 1127 -11.39 5.31 63.51
N TYR A 1128 -11.29 4.06 63.11
CA TYR A 1128 -12.48 3.23 62.90
C TYR A 1128 -12.31 1.86 63.53
N SER A 1129 -13.44 1.23 63.84
CA SER A 1129 -13.51 -0.15 64.32
C SER A 1129 -14.62 -0.89 63.61
N ILE A 1130 -14.38 -2.18 63.36
CA ILE A 1130 -15.35 -3.08 62.72
C ILE A 1130 -15.95 -4.00 63.79
N GLN A 1131 -17.26 -4.15 63.79
CA GLN A 1131 -18.00 -5.07 64.65
C GLN A 1131 -18.65 -6.14 63.77
N TYR A 1132 -18.55 -7.40 64.19
CA TYR A 1132 -19.12 -8.58 63.51
C TYR A 1132 -18.57 -8.87 62.11
N GLN A 1133 -17.25 -8.78 61.88
CA GLN A 1133 -16.59 -8.97 60.55
C GLN A 1133 -16.69 -10.41 59.99
N ILE A 1134 -17.89 -10.87 59.62
CA ILE A 1134 -18.19 -12.25 59.23
C ILE A 1134 -18.30 -12.38 57.72
N GLY A 1135 -18.99 -11.44 57.05
CA GLY A 1135 -19.31 -11.54 55.63
C GLY A 1135 -18.44 -10.70 54.70
N SER A 1136 -17.61 -9.79 55.22
CA SER A 1136 -16.91 -8.83 54.36
C SER A 1136 -15.60 -8.30 54.91
N THR A 1137 -14.80 -7.71 54.02
CA THR A 1137 -13.65 -6.87 54.40
C THR A 1137 -13.96 -5.41 54.08
N THR A 1138 -13.86 -4.55 55.09
CA THR A 1138 -14.09 -3.10 54.97
C THR A 1138 -12.85 -2.33 55.38
N ARG A 1139 -12.60 -1.21 54.71
CA ARG A 1139 -11.61 -0.21 55.13
C ARG A 1139 -12.16 1.18 54.90
N VAL A 1140 -11.85 2.12 55.79
CA VAL A 1140 -12.04 3.55 55.52
C VAL A 1140 -10.83 3.98 54.70
N ASP A 1141 -11.01 4.41 53.46
CA ASP A 1141 -9.88 4.90 52.65
C ASP A 1141 -9.40 6.23 53.22
N TRP A 1142 -10.33 7.18 53.39
CA TRP A 1142 -10.02 8.50 53.89
C TRP A 1142 -11.17 9.15 54.67
N ALA A 1143 -10.81 10.15 55.46
CA ALA A 1143 -11.70 11.06 56.17
C ALA A 1143 -11.22 12.49 55.92
N LEU A 1144 -12.09 13.31 55.32
CA LEU A 1144 -11.84 14.73 55.09
C LEU A 1144 -12.69 15.53 56.07
N SER A 1145 -12.04 16.38 56.86
CA SER A 1145 -12.73 17.33 57.71
C SER A 1145 -12.30 18.76 57.42
N MET A 1146 -13.23 19.70 57.54
CA MET A 1146 -12.93 21.12 57.41
C MET A 1146 -13.05 21.79 58.76
N GLU A 1147 -12.01 22.53 59.15
CA GLU A 1147 -12.04 23.26 60.41
C GLU A 1147 -13.17 24.31 60.39
N PRO A 1148 -14.03 24.33 61.43
CA PRO A 1148 -15.07 25.35 61.56
C PRO A 1148 -14.46 26.72 61.87
N GLN A 1149 -15.24 27.77 61.63
CA GLN A 1149 -14.82 29.14 61.90
C GLN A 1149 -15.50 29.71 63.13
N PRO A 1150 -14.74 30.17 64.13
CA PRO A 1150 -15.30 30.83 65.30
C PRO A 1150 -15.67 32.31 65.08
N SER A 1151 -15.25 32.96 63.98
CA SER A 1151 -15.57 34.37 63.68
C SER A 1151 -15.67 34.68 62.17
N ILE A 1152 -16.37 35.77 61.83
CA ILE A 1152 -16.75 36.18 60.45
C ILE A 1152 -15.56 36.74 59.62
N SER A 1153 -14.38 36.97 60.23
CA SER A 1153 -13.32 37.78 59.62
C SER A 1153 -12.36 37.05 58.68
N SER A 1154 -12.26 35.71 58.73
CA SER A 1154 -11.52 34.93 57.72
C SER A 1154 -12.52 34.14 56.89
N TRP A 1155 -12.32 33.98 55.58
CA TRP A 1155 -13.24 33.23 54.72
C TRP A 1155 -12.64 31.90 54.23
N LYS A 1156 -11.32 31.71 54.42
CA LYS A 1156 -10.56 30.49 54.13
C LYS A 1156 -10.61 29.52 55.33
N ARG A 1157 -10.50 28.23 55.04
CA ARG A 1157 -10.51 27.13 56.01
C ARG A 1157 -9.41 26.15 55.71
N LYS A 1158 -8.90 25.51 56.76
CA LYS A 1158 -8.01 24.37 56.62
C LYS A 1158 -8.83 23.10 56.43
N ALA A 1159 -8.49 22.34 55.39
CA ALA A 1159 -8.96 20.99 55.16
C ALA A 1159 -7.94 20.01 55.78
N LEU A 1160 -8.45 19.08 56.58
CA LEU A 1160 -7.68 18.05 57.25
C LEU A 1160 -7.99 16.71 56.60
N TYR A 1161 -7.05 16.22 55.81
CA TYR A 1161 -7.13 14.93 55.15
C TYR A 1161 -6.47 13.85 55.99
N HIS A 1162 -7.23 12.81 56.31
CA HIS A 1162 -6.75 11.64 57.02
C HIS A 1162 -6.90 10.42 56.13
N HIS A 1163 -5.85 9.62 56.01
CA HIS A 1163 -5.82 8.40 55.21
C HIS A 1163 -5.43 7.20 56.08
N THR A 1164 -5.89 6.01 55.72
CA THR A 1164 -5.44 4.80 56.41
C THR A 1164 -4.02 4.41 56.00
N ALA A 1165 -3.16 4.11 56.97
CA ALA A 1165 -1.74 3.88 56.71
C ALA A 1165 -1.41 2.52 56.02
N MET A 1166 -2.41 1.68 55.71
CA MET A 1166 -2.20 0.31 55.21
C MET A 1166 -2.96 0.05 53.90
N ASN A 1167 -2.24 -0.44 52.88
CA ASN A 1167 -2.83 -0.79 51.57
C ASN A 1167 -3.54 -2.17 51.54
N HIS A 1168 -3.60 -2.93 52.64
CA HIS A 1168 -4.14 -4.30 52.67
C HIS A 1168 -5.35 -4.42 53.61
N TYR A 1169 -6.36 -5.20 53.22
CA TYR A 1169 -7.51 -5.55 54.06
C TYR A 1169 -7.05 -6.41 55.25
N GLN A 1170 -7.31 -5.98 56.49
CA GLN A 1170 -7.09 -6.84 57.66
C GLN A 1170 -8.33 -7.70 57.94
N SER A 1171 -8.14 -9.02 58.04
CA SER A 1171 -9.07 -9.90 58.75
C SER A 1171 -8.78 -9.82 60.24
N LEU A 1172 -9.68 -9.26 61.03
CA LEU A 1172 -9.55 -9.31 62.48
C LEU A 1172 -9.92 -10.72 62.96
N PRO A 1173 -9.14 -11.35 63.86
CA PRO A 1173 -9.46 -12.68 64.35
C PRO A 1173 -10.82 -12.68 65.08
N PRO A 1174 -11.75 -13.61 64.77
CA PRO A 1174 -13.14 -13.57 65.23
C PRO A 1174 -13.34 -13.85 66.73
N LEU A 1175 -12.27 -14.01 67.52
CA LEU A 1175 -12.34 -14.52 68.89
C LEU A 1175 -11.67 -13.66 69.97
N SER A 1176 -11.17 -12.46 69.67
CA SER A 1176 -10.80 -11.51 70.73
C SER A 1176 -11.91 -10.49 70.96
N LEU A 1177 -12.50 -10.51 72.16
CA LEU A 1177 -13.43 -9.51 72.72
C LEU A 1177 -12.85 -8.09 72.87
N THR A 1178 -11.77 -7.75 72.16
CA THR A 1178 -11.15 -6.43 72.14
C THR A 1178 -11.43 -5.76 70.81
N THR A 1179 -12.17 -4.65 70.82
CA THR A 1179 -12.37 -3.77 69.65
C THR A 1179 -11.01 -3.31 69.13
N SER A 1180 -10.53 -3.92 68.05
CA SER A 1180 -9.33 -3.45 67.36
C SER A 1180 -9.66 -2.15 66.63
N HIS A 1181 -8.92 -1.10 66.97
CA HIS A 1181 -9.06 0.22 66.37
C HIS A 1181 -7.94 0.43 65.34
N LEU A 1182 -8.30 0.90 64.15
CA LEU A 1182 -7.34 1.27 63.12
C LEU A 1182 -7.22 2.80 63.06
N ASN A 1183 -5.99 3.29 63.13
CA ASN A 1183 -5.67 4.72 63.12
C ASN A 1183 -5.66 5.25 61.69
N MET A 1184 -6.26 6.42 61.48
CA MET A 1184 -6.09 7.19 60.26
C MET A 1184 -5.01 8.26 60.49
N LYS A 1185 -4.01 8.29 59.61
CA LYS A 1185 -2.91 9.24 59.67
C LYS A 1185 -3.25 10.48 58.87
N MET A 1186 -2.95 11.66 59.40
CA MET A 1186 -3.06 12.89 58.64
C MET A 1186 -1.97 12.95 57.56
N GLU A 1187 -2.38 13.22 56.32
CA GLU A 1187 -1.49 13.35 55.17
C GLU A 1187 -1.88 14.56 54.31
N PRO A 1188 -0.96 15.13 53.52
CA PRO A 1188 -1.31 16.10 52.49
C PRO A 1188 -2.29 15.47 51.48
N MET A 1189 -3.20 16.28 50.91
CA MET A 1189 -4.06 15.80 49.83
C MET A 1189 -3.21 15.60 48.58
N ASP A 1190 -3.32 14.44 47.94
CA ASP A 1190 -2.53 14.06 46.76
C ASP A 1190 -3.49 13.60 45.65
N PRO A 1191 -3.68 14.38 44.56
CA PRO A 1191 -4.62 14.09 43.47
C PRO A 1191 -4.45 12.67 42.90
N THR A 1192 -3.20 12.16 42.88
CA THR A 1192 -2.87 10.84 42.30
C THR A 1192 -3.31 9.64 43.15
N ARG A 1193 -3.68 9.87 44.42
CA ARG A 1193 -4.17 8.82 45.32
C ARG A 1193 -5.68 8.70 45.34
N PHE A 1194 -6.38 9.51 44.53
CA PHE A 1194 -7.83 9.63 44.52
C PHE A 1194 -8.52 8.91 43.35
N ASP A 1195 -7.82 8.04 42.61
CA ASP A 1195 -8.35 7.31 41.43
C ASP A 1195 -9.63 6.49 41.66
N TRP A 1196 -9.98 6.16 42.92
CA TRP A 1196 -11.09 5.26 43.27
C TRP A 1196 -12.30 5.95 43.91
N LEU A 1197 -12.47 7.25 43.69
CA LEU A 1197 -13.43 8.10 44.42
C LEU A 1197 -14.75 8.37 43.67
N TYR A 1198 -15.10 7.49 42.74
CA TYR A 1198 -16.35 7.59 42.02
C TYR A 1198 -17.50 7.05 42.89
N THR A 1199 -18.59 7.81 43.00
CA THR A 1199 -19.89 7.14 43.14
C THR A 1199 -19.98 6.15 41.97
N ARG A 1200 -20.32 4.88 42.20
CA ARG A 1200 -20.70 3.98 41.08
C ARG A 1200 -22.06 4.44 40.54
N ASN A 1201 -22.06 5.59 39.89
CA ASN A 1201 -22.95 6.01 38.83
C ASN A 1201 -22.01 6.65 37.80
N TYR A 1202 -21.64 5.83 36.81
CA TYR A 1202 -20.71 6.09 35.72
C TYR A 1202 -20.56 7.58 35.33
N VAL A 1203 -19.38 8.13 35.59
CA VAL A 1203 -18.67 8.97 34.63
C VAL A 1203 -17.37 8.22 34.35
N SER A 1204 -17.41 7.27 33.41
CA SER A 1204 -16.20 6.86 32.71
C SER A 1204 -16.15 7.71 31.46
N GLU A 1205 -15.44 8.83 31.55
CA GLU A 1205 -14.67 9.26 30.41
C GLU A 1205 -13.66 8.13 30.19
N SER A 1206 -13.73 7.42 29.06
CA SER A 1206 -12.66 6.51 28.67
C SER A 1206 -11.45 7.37 28.33
N VAL A 1207 -10.72 7.78 29.36
CA VAL A 1207 -9.50 8.55 29.25
C VAL A 1207 -8.35 7.60 29.49
N ASN A 1208 -7.88 6.99 28.39
CA ASN A 1208 -6.45 6.73 28.27
C ASN A 1208 -5.80 8.08 27.92
N GLY A 1209 -5.41 8.87 28.92
CA GLY A 1209 -4.77 10.17 28.77
C GLY A 1209 -4.52 10.83 30.14
N PRO A 1210 -3.47 11.65 30.32
CA PRO A 1210 -3.17 12.25 31.61
C PRO A 1210 -4.10 13.44 31.91
N ALA A 1211 -4.24 13.72 33.21
CA ALA A 1211 -5.11 14.70 33.83
C ALA A 1211 -5.12 16.10 33.17
N ILE A 1212 -6.31 16.71 33.16
CA ILE A 1212 -6.53 18.17 33.13
C ILE A 1212 -6.07 18.76 34.46
#